data_AF-A0AAW5X327-F1
#
_entry.id   AF-A0AAW5X327-F1
#
_cell.length_a   1.000
_cell.length_b   1.000
_cell.length_c   1.000
_cell.angle_alpha   90.00
_cell.angle_beta   90.00
_cell.angle_gamma   90.00
#
_symmetry.space_group_name_H-M   'P 1'
#
loop_
_entity.id
_entity.type
_entity.pdbx_description
1 polymer ?
#
loop_
_entity_poly.entity_id
_entity_poly.type
_entity_poly.pdbx_seq_one_letter_code
_entity_poly.pdbx_strand_id
1 'polypeptide(L)'
;MAIQTSNLGYPRIGLQREWKKTLEAFWSNKIDEEQFLTTMKEIRLQHVKAQQEKGIELIPIGDFTYYDHVLDTAYMLGFIPSRFSQFTSYLDVYFAMARGSKDHVASEMTKWFNTNYHYIVPEYEEGLQISLKDNRPLRLYEEAKQELGVDGKPVILGPYTFLKLAKGYTQEQFITILKQLVAPYVQLLSELHAAGAQVIQVDEPIFASLTKEEVQQAKEIYEAIRKEVPHATLLLQTYFDSVEENYEEIITFPVSGIGLDFIHGKEGNLNAISKYGFPADKTLAVGCIDGRNIWRADLDEVLTLFTTLQKQAQTKDFIVQPSCSLLHTPIDKTEETHLSTELFDALAFANQKLEELVLIHSALTQGTESIRNELETYRNVHHTIRSSAARNREDVKAARTALKEEDFSRPLPFEKRYELQQVALKLPLLPTTTIGSFPQTTEVRQTRKEWRNGVISNEQYEQFIEKETEKWIRYQEEIGLDVLVHGEFERTDMVEYFGERLAGFSFTKNGWVQSYGSRCVKPPVIYGDVAFINGMTIKETVYAQSLTEKVVKGMLTGPVTILNWSFVRNDIPRKEVSYQIALALRHEIERLESSGIRVIQVDEPALREGMPLKEKDWDAYITWAVQSFLLATSSVANETQIHTHMCYSNFEDIVDAIRALDADVISIETSRSHGEFIDTLKHTTYEKGIGLGVYDIHSPRVPSKDEMYKIVEQSLEVCDPKYFWINPDCGLKTRRTEEVIPALEHMVQAAKDARSLLKTNA
;
A
#
# COMPACT_ATOMS: atom_id res chain seq x y z
N MET A 1 36.91 9.91 10.83
CA MET A 1 35.59 9.72 10.24
C MET A 1 35.57 8.32 9.66
N ALA A 2 34.88 7.41 10.33
CA ALA A 2 34.59 6.08 9.82
C ALA A 2 33.40 6.14 8.84
N ILE A 3 33.37 5.18 7.92
CA ILE A 3 32.24 4.93 7.02
C ILE A 3 31.88 3.47 7.23
N GLN A 4 30.61 3.19 7.51
CA GLN A 4 30.12 1.83 7.72
C GLN A 4 28.94 1.52 6.81
N THR A 5 28.70 0.24 6.54
CA THR A 5 27.50 -0.23 5.85
C THR A 5 26.41 -0.62 6.85
N SER A 6 25.15 -0.31 6.51
CA SER A 6 24.01 -0.70 7.31
C SER A 6 22.77 -0.96 6.45
N ASN A 7 21.84 -1.74 7.00
CA ASN A 7 20.49 -1.87 6.46
C ASN A 7 19.45 -1.49 7.55
N LEU A 8 18.33 -0.87 7.17
CA LEU A 8 17.28 -0.49 8.12
C LEU A 8 16.39 -1.68 8.49
N GLY A 9 16.17 -2.60 7.56
CA GLY A 9 15.35 -3.81 7.75
C GLY A 9 15.35 -4.65 6.47
N TYR A 10 15.04 -5.93 6.58
CA TYR A 10 15.13 -6.90 5.47
C TYR A 10 13.77 -7.55 5.15
N PRO A 11 13.48 -7.92 3.89
CA PRO A 11 12.23 -8.58 3.57
C PRO A 11 12.10 -9.94 4.27
N ARG A 12 10.95 -10.16 4.91
CA ARG A 12 10.75 -11.25 5.88
C ARG A 12 10.15 -12.52 5.28
N ILE A 13 9.67 -12.44 4.04
CA ILE A 13 8.79 -13.47 3.47
C ILE A 13 9.53 -14.76 3.08
N GLY A 14 10.84 -14.67 2.83
CA GLY A 14 11.64 -15.74 2.23
C GLY A 14 11.45 -15.83 0.70
N LEU A 15 12.46 -16.35 -0.01
CA LEU A 15 12.50 -16.41 -1.48
C LEU A 15 11.30 -17.13 -2.09
N GLN A 16 10.83 -18.20 -1.44
CA GLN A 16 9.68 -19.01 -1.86
C GLN A 16 8.48 -18.82 -0.94
N ARG A 17 8.42 -17.68 -0.24
CA ARG A 17 7.39 -17.31 0.72
C ARG A 17 7.25 -18.33 1.86
N GLU A 18 8.37 -18.87 2.32
CA GLU A 18 8.49 -19.84 3.41
C GLU A 18 7.75 -19.32 4.66
N TRP A 19 7.98 -18.05 5.00
CA TRP A 19 7.32 -17.38 6.13
C TRP A 19 5.79 -17.42 6.03
N LYS A 20 5.23 -17.11 4.85
CA LYS A 20 3.79 -17.18 4.58
C LYS A 20 3.27 -18.60 4.73
N LYS A 21 3.96 -19.59 4.14
CA LYS A 21 3.57 -21.00 4.20
C LYS A 21 3.52 -21.51 5.65
N THR A 22 4.50 -21.12 6.46
CA THR A 22 4.58 -21.46 7.88
C THR A 22 3.43 -20.85 8.69
N LEU A 23 3.10 -19.56 8.48
CA LEU A 23 1.94 -18.93 9.12
C LEU A 23 0.62 -19.64 8.76
N GLU A 24 0.39 -19.90 7.48
CA GLU A 24 -0.85 -20.52 7.03
C GLU A 24 -0.97 -21.97 7.48
N ALA A 25 0.14 -22.70 7.57
CA ALA A 25 0.16 -24.04 8.15
C ALA A 25 -0.22 -24.01 9.64
N PHE A 26 0.32 -23.06 10.41
CA PHE A 26 0.00 -22.89 11.82
C PHE A 26 -1.48 -22.53 12.02
N TRP A 27 -1.99 -21.52 11.31
CA TRP A 27 -3.40 -21.09 11.42
C TRP A 27 -4.41 -22.13 10.94
N SER A 28 -3.98 -23.11 10.12
CA SER A 28 -4.81 -24.24 9.71
C SER A 28 -4.58 -25.50 10.54
N ASN A 29 -3.88 -25.38 11.68
CA ASN A 29 -3.56 -26.47 12.62
C ASN A 29 -2.83 -27.65 11.96
N LYS A 30 -2.03 -27.39 10.92
CA LYS A 30 -1.21 -28.42 10.24
C LYS A 30 0.15 -28.63 10.91
N ILE A 31 0.62 -27.62 11.64
CA ILE A 31 1.82 -27.66 12.48
C ILE A 31 1.46 -27.12 13.86
N ASP A 32 2.17 -27.57 14.88
CA ASP A 32 2.02 -27.07 16.26
C ASP A 32 2.86 -25.80 16.52
N GLU A 33 2.73 -25.26 17.73
CA GLU A 33 3.43 -24.04 18.16
C GLU A 33 4.95 -24.20 18.19
N GLU A 34 5.46 -25.36 18.62
CA GLU A 34 6.91 -25.63 18.69
C GLU A 34 7.53 -25.66 17.28
N GLN A 35 6.87 -26.36 16.35
CA GLN A 35 7.26 -26.38 14.94
C GLN A 35 7.20 -24.99 14.32
N PHE A 36 6.12 -24.24 14.59
CA PHE A 36 5.97 -22.87 14.10
C PHE A 36 7.11 -21.96 14.55
N LEU A 37 7.39 -21.92 15.85
CA LEU A 37 8.44 -21.07 16.42
C LEU A 37 9.83 -21.46 15.93
N THR A 38 10.10 -22.77 15.81
CA THR A 38 11.37 -23.30 15.29
C THR A 38 11.60 -22.89 13.85
N THR A 39 10.63 -23.13 12.95
CA THR A 39 10.76 -22.74 11.54
C THR A 39 10.85 -21.22 11.38
N MET A 40 10.12 -20.45 12.19
CA MET A 40 10.23 -18.98 12.17
C MET A 40 11.61 -18.48 12.64
N LYS A 41 12.23 -19.18 13.59
CA LYS A 41 13.61 -18.90 14.01
C LYS A 41 14.61 -19.20 12.88
N GLU A 42 14.49 -20.36 12.23
CA GLU A 42 15.35 -20.74 11.11
C GLU A 42 15.32 -19.71 9.98
N ILE A 43 14.12 -19.28 9.56
CA ILE A 43 13.95 -18.26 8.50
C ILE A 43 14.63 -16.94 8.91
N ARG A 44 14.41 -16.48 10.15
CA ARG A 44 15.00 -15.23 10.64
C ARG A 44 16.53 -15.30 10.66
N LEU A 45 17.12 -16.38 11.16
CA LEU A 45 18.58 -16.56 11.18
C LEU A 45 19.17 -16.65 9.78
N GLN A 46 18.47 -17.28 8.82
CA GLN A 46 18.87 -17.29 7.41
C GLN A 46 18.94 -15.87 6.83
N HIS A 47 18.00 -14.98 7.16
CA HIS A 47 18.03 -13.59 6.69
C HIS A 47 19.18 -12.77 7.31
N VAL A 48 19.48 -12.98 8.60
CA VAL A 48 20.64 -12.36 9.26
C VAL A 48 21.94 -12.84 8.59
N LYS A 49 22.06 -14.15 8.38
CA LYS A 49 23.22 -14.76 7.72
C LYS A 49 23.39 -14.27 6.28
N ALA A 50 22.31 -14.13 5.52
CA ALA A 50 22.37 -13.59 4.16
C ALA A 50 22.98 -12.18 4.12
N GLN A 51 22.61 -11.31 5.07
CA GLN A 51 23.18 -9.97 5.18
C GLN A 51 24.66 -10.00 5.62
N GLN A 52 25.01 -10.90 6.54
CA GLN A 52 26.39 -11.12 7.00
C GLN A 52 27.30 -11.58 5.85
N GLU A 53 26.84 -12.54 5.04
CA GLU A 53 27.59 -13.08 3.90
C GLU A 53 27.79 -12.03 2.80
N LYS A 54 26.91 -11.03 2.70
CA LYS A 54 27.09 -9.87 1.80
C LYS A 54 28.08 -8.84 2.35
N GLY A 55 28.48 -8.93 3.62
CA GLY A 55 29.44 -8.02 4.22
C GLY A 55 28.83 -6.75 4.83
N ILE A 56 27.54 -6.77 5.16
CA ILE A 56 26.91 -5.66 5.89
C ILE A 56 27.40 -5.66 7.34
N GLU A 57 27.91 -4.52 7.80
CA GLU A 57 28.48 -4.39 9.15
C GLU A 57 27.40 -4.24 10.22
N LEU A 58 26.45 -3.32 10.00
CA LEU A 58 25.36 -3.03 10.93
C LEU A 58 24.06 -3.67 10.45
N ILE A 59 23.93 -4.97 10.70
CA ILE A 59 22.77 -5.79 10.32
C ILE A 59 21.58 -5.51 11.25
N PRO A 60 20.38 -5.19 10.74
CA PRO A 60 19.19 -4.99 11.56
C PRO A 60 18.77 -6.30 12.23
N ILE A 61 18.46 -6.23 13.53
CA ILE A 61 17.92 -7.31 14.35
C ILE A 61 16.64 -6.82 15.02
N GLY A 62 15.61 -7.65 15.07
CA GLY A 62 14.29 -7.24 15.57
C GLY A 62 13.35 -6.69 14.50
N ASP A 63 13.83 -6.52 13.28
CA ASP A 63 13.05 -6.16 12.11
C ASP A 63 12.11 -7.30 11.67
N PHE A 64 12.38 -8.58 11.98
CA PHE A 64 11.49 -9.71 11.67
C PHE A 64 10.26 -9.77 12.59
N THR A 65 9.08 -10.06 12.03
CA THR A 65 7.79 -10.18 12.74
C THR A 65 7.01 -11.42 12.31
N TYR A 66 6.00 -11.84 13.11
CA TYR A 66 5.04 -12.89 12.72
C TYR A 66 3.83 -12.35 11.98
N TYR A 67 3.56 -11.04 12.05
CA TYR A 67 2.48 -10.42 11.30
C TYR A 67 2.82 -8.97 10.95
N ASP A 68 3.03 -8.15 11.98
CA ASP A 68 3.33 -6.73 11.87
C ASP A 68 4.22 -6.25 13.03
N HIS A 69 5.19 -5.41 12.71
CA HIS A 69 6.12 -4.82 13.67
C HIS A 69 5.51 -3.74 14.58
N VAL A 70 4.44 -3.06 14.16
CA VAL A 70 3.71 -2.14 15.04
C VAL A 70 2.90 -2.95 16.06
N LEU A 71 2.26 -4.03 15.61
CA LEU A 71 1.64 -5.01 16.51
C LEU A 71 2.62 -5.63 17.50
N ASP A 72 3.85 -5.96 17.06
CA ASP A 72 4.90 -6.43 17.96
C ASP A 72 5.13 -5.41 19.09
N THR A 73 5.23 -4.12 18.74
CA THR A 73 5.41 -3.02 19.70
C THR A 73 4.19 -2.83 20.61
N ALA A 74 2.97 -2.94 20.05
CA ALA A 74 1.74 -2.84 20.82
C ALA A 74 1.66 -3.93 21.90
N TYR A 75 1.93 -5.18 21.53
CA TYR A 75 1.97 -6.29 22.48
C TYR A 75 3.09 -6.09 23.52
N MET A 76 4.28 -5.70 23.07
CA MET A 76 5.47 -5.43 23.90
C MET A 76 5.17 -4.45 25.05
N LEU A 77 4.35 -3.43 24.77
CA LEU A 77 3.99 -2.33 25.69
C LEU A 77 2.64 -2.56 26.41
N GLY A 78 1.97 -3.67 26.12
CA GLY A 78 0.72 -4.06 26.75
C GLY A 78 -0.54 -3.42 26.16
N PHE A 79 -0.48 -2.80 24.98
CA PHE A 79 -1.64 -2.28 24.22
C PHE A 79 -2.47 -3.44 23.66
N ILE A 80 -3.08 -4.21 24.57
CA ILE A 80 -3.92 -5.38 24.28
C ILE A 80 -5.35 -5.00 24.65
N PRO A 81 -6.25 -4.84 23.67
CA PRO A 81 -7.65 -4.53 23.96
C PRO A 81 -8.32 -5.54 24.88
N SER A 82 -9.17 -5.05 25.77
CA SER A 82 -9.91 -5.86 26.76
C SER A 82 -10.68 -7.03 26.13
N ARG A 83 -11.16 -6.88 24.89
CA ARG A 83 -11.85 -7.93 24.12
C ARG A 83 -10.99 -9.14 23.77
N PHE A 84 -9.68 -9.10 24.01
CA PHE A 84 -8.76 -10.23 23.82
C PHE A 84 -8.23 -10.79 25.15
N SER A 85 -8.71 -10.29 26.30
CA SER A 85 -8.24 -10.68 27.63
C SER A 85 -8.50 -12.16 28.00
N GLN A 86 -9.42 -12.83 27.31
CA GLN A 86 -9.68 -14.26 27.48
C GLN A 86 -8.57 -15.16 26.92
N PHE A 87 -7.72 -14.65 26.03
CA PHE A 87 -6.62 -15.43 25.47
C PHE A 87 -5.41 -15.39 26.41
N THR A 88 -4.81 -16.55 26.67
CA THR A 88 -3.72 -16.68 27.65
C THR A 88 -2.35 -16.91 27.03
N SER A 89 -2.29 -17.48 25.82
CA SER A 89 -1.03 -17.66 25.08
C SER A 89 -0.67 -16.39 24.31
N TYR A 90 0.63 -16.07 24.23
CA TYR A 90 1.14 -14.97 23.42
C TYR A 90 0.65 -15.07 21.96
N LEU A 91 0.79 -16.23 21.33
CA LEU A 91 0.42 -16.38 19.92
C LEU A 91 -1.08 -16.25 19.70
N ASP A 92 -1.90 -16.74 20.63
CA ASP A 92 -3.35 -16.61 20.56
C ASP A 92 -3.77 -15.14 20.65
N VAL A 93 -3.25 -14.40 21.64
CA VAL A 93 -3.52 -12.94 21.78
C VAL A 93 -3.05 -12.20 20.53
N TYR A 94 -1.81 -12.44 20.10
CA TYR A 94 -1.17 -11.77 18.97
C TYR A 94 -1.95 -11.98 17.67
N PHE A 95 -2.32 -13.22 17.34
CA PHE A 95 -3.09 -13.50 16.13
C PHE A 95 -4.57 -13.12 16.25
N ALA A 96 -5.15 -13.13 17.44
CA ALA A 96 -6.51 -12.61 17.65
C ALA A 96 -6.58 -11.10 17.42
N MET A 97 -5.58 -10.33 17.87
CA MET A 97 -5.47 -8.90 17.54
C MET A 97 -5.32 -8.69 16.03
N ALA A 98 -4.40 -9.42 15.39
CA ALA A 98 -4.12 -9.25 13.96
C ALA A 98 -5.26 -9.70 13.01
N ARG A 99 -6.02 -10.75 13.36
CA ARG A 99 -6.92 -11.43 12.41
C ARG A 99 -8.32 -11.68 12.95
N GLY A 100 -8.59 -11.36 14.21
CA GLY A 100 -9.83 -11.68 14.90
C GLY A 100 -9.93 -13.15 15.26
N SER A 101 -11.07 -13.51 15.84
CA SER A 101 -11.46 -14.89 16.14
C SER A 101 -12.90 -15.12 15.71
N LYS A 102 -13.49 -16.28 16.06
CA LYS A 102 -14.90 -16.56 15.78
C LYS A 102 -15.85 -15.52 16.40
N ASP A 103 -15.52 -15.04 17.60
CA ASP A 103 -16.40 -14.23 18.42
C ASP A 103 -15.89 -12.78 18.61
N HIS A 104 -14.71 -12.44 18.10
CA HIS A 104 -14.07 -11.14 18.30
C HIS A 104 -13.53 -10.56 17.00
N VAL A 105 -13.85 -9.29 16.75
CA VAL A 105 -13.36 -8.53 15.60
C VAL A 105 -11.87 -8.21 15.79
N ALA A 106 -11.09 -8.33 14.70
CA ALA A 106 -9.68 -7.96 14.66
C ALA A 106 -9.48 -6.47 14.99
N SER A 107 -8.28 -6.09 15.41
CA SER A 107 -7.87 -4.69 15.45
C SER A 107 -7.85 -4.07 14.05
N GLU A 108 -8.05 -2.75 13.98
CA GLU A 108 -8.01 -2.02 12.71
C GLU A 108 -6.64 -2.19 12.04
N MET A 109 -6.65 -2.31 10.72
CA MET A 109 -5.44 -2.37 9.91
C MET A 109 -5.48 -1.22 8.91
N THR A 110 -4.38 -0.46 8.83
CA THR A 110 -4.29 0.68 7.92
C THR A 110 -2.90 0.75 7.27
N LYS A 111 -2.75 1.59 6.24
CA LYS A 111 -1.52 1.72 5.46
C LYS A 111 -0.38 2.29 6.33
N TRP A 112 0.81 1.72 6.17
CA TRP A 112 2.04 2.25 6.72
C TRP A 112 2.52 3.40 5.84
N PHE A 113 2.21 4.64 6.25
CA PHE A 113 2.53 5.86 5.50
C PHE A 113 2.04 5.77 4.04
N ASN A 114 2.83 6.26 3.07
CA ASN A 114 2.53 6.21 1.64
C ASN A 114 3.11 4.96 0.96
N THR A 115 3.05 3.80 1.65
CA THR A 115 3.51 2.50 1.14
C THR A 115 2.35 1.52 0.94
N ASN A 116 2.59 0.41 0.24
CA ASN A 116 1.62 -0.68 0.10
C ASN A 116 1.61 -1.68 1.28
N TYR A 117 2.45 -1.44 2.29
CA TYR A 117 2.46 -2.21 3.53
C TYR A 117 1.36 -1.69 4.48
N HIS A 118 0.79 -2.57 5.29
CA HIS A 118 -0.19 -2.21 6.31
C HIS A 118 0.30 -2.66 7.69
N TYR A 119 -0.08 -1.88 8.70
CA TYR A 119 0.19 -2.17 10.09
C TYR A 119 -1.13 -2.32 10.87
N ILE A 120 -1.08 -2.97 12.03
CA ILE A 120 -2.20 -3.07 12.95
C ILE A 120 -2.17 -1.86 13.89
N VAL A 121 -3.25 -1.07 13.86
CA VAL A 121 -3.41 0.15 14.65
C VAL A 121 -3.42 -0.20 16.14
N PRO A 122 -2.46 0.30 16.95
CA PRO A 122 -2.52 0.10 18.39
C PRO A 122 -3.74 0.80 18.99
N GLU A 123 -4.38 0.16 19.96
CA GLU A 123 -5.58 0.67 20.60
C GLU A 123 -5.30 1.00 22.07
N TYR A 124 -5.45 2.27 22.41
CA TYR A 124 -5.45 2.74 23.78
C TYR A 124 -6.85 2.61 24.37
N GLU A 125 -6.96 1.94 25.52
CA GLU A 125 -8.18 1.91 26.33
C GLU A 125 -7.95 2.73 27.61
N GLU A 126 -8.94 3.48 28.05
CA GLU A 126 -8.83 4.29 29.27
C GLU A 126 -8.47 3.41 30.48
N GLY A 127 -7.45 3.81 31.23
CA GLY A 127 -6.94 3.04 32.38
C GLY A 127 -5.89 1.97 32.03
N LEU A 128 -5.51 1.82 30.76
CA LEU A 128 -4.45 0.92 30.31
C LEU A 128 -3.16 1.12 31.12
N GLN A 129 -2.62 0.03 31.65
CA GLN A 129 -1.35 0.02 32.39
C GLN A 129 -0.17 -0.25 31.46
N ILE A 130 0.40 0.83 30.92
CA ILE A 130 1.53 0.77 29.99
C ILE A 130 2.79 0.28 30.73
N SER A 131 3.32 -0.85 30.29
CA SER A 131 4.51 -1.49 30.89
C SER A 131 5.18 -2.38 29.86
N LEU A 132 6.51 -2.57 29.96
CA LEU A 132 7.23 -3.51 29.11
C LEU A 132 6.87 -4.94 29.54
N LYS A 133 5.95 -5.59 28.81
CA LYS A 133 5.52 -6.97 29.10
C LYS A 133 6.56 -7.99 28.67
N ASP A 134 7.29 -7.67 27.61
CA ASP A 134 8.17 -8.59 26.94
C ASP A 134 9.25 -7.80 26.20
N ASN A 135 10.54 -8.04 26.44
CA ASN A 135 11.60 -7.36 25.66
C ASN A 135 11.97 -8.19 24.43
N ARG A 136 11.12 -8.11 23.40
CA ARG A 136 11.29 -8.87 22.15
C ARG A 136 12.58 -8.51 21.40
N PRO A 137 12.94 -7.22 21.21
CA PRO A 137 14.20 -6.84 20.56
C PRO A 137 15.43 -7.43 21.24
N LEU A 138 15.45 -7.48 22.57
CA LEU A 138 16.53 -8.09 23.34
C LEU A 138 16.69 -9.58 23.05
N ARG A 139 15.60 -10.36 23.11
CA ARG A 139 15.68 -11.80 22.85
C ARG A 139 16.20 -12.10 21.45
N LEU A 140 15.79 -11.31 20.45
CA LEU A 140 16.25 -11.49 19.08
C LEU A 140 17.71 -11.08 18.88
N TYR A 141 18.14 -10.02 19.58
CA TYR A 141 19.55 -9.62 19.62
C TYR A 141 20.43 -10.71 20.24
N GLU A 142 20.04 -11.23 21.39
CA GLU A 142 20.74 -12.33 22.06
C GLU A 142 20.75 -13.60 21.21
N GLU A 143 19.64 -13.93 20.53
CA GLU A 143 19.56 -15.06 19.61
C GLU A 143 20.55 -14.93 18.45
N ALA A 144 20.58 -13.79 17.75
CA ALA A 144 21.51 -13.58 16.65
C ALA A 144 22.98 -13.66 17.10
N LYS A 145 23.28 -13.12 18.29
CA LYS A 145 24.61 -13.17 18.89
C LYS A 145 25.03 -14.59 19.26
N GLN A 146 24.14 -15.35 19.88
CA GLN A 146 24.41 -16.72 20.33
C GLN A 146 24.53 -17.70 19.15
N GLU A 147 23.66 -17.59 18.16
CA GLU A 147 23.55 -18.57 17.06
C GLU A 147 24.50 -18.27 15.90
N LEU A 148 24.78 -16.98 15.62
CA LEU A 148 25.55 -16.55 14.44
C LEU A 148 26.80 -15.73 14.78
N GLY A 149 27.01 -15.36 16.05
CA GLY A 149 28.09 -14.45 16.44
C GLY A 149 27.92 -13.04 15.85
N VAL A 150 26.69 -12.67 15.48
CA VAL A 150 26.36 -11.34 14.93
C VAL A 150 25.90 -10.44 16.06
N ASP A 151 26.65 -9.38 16.36
CA ASP A 151 26.13 -8.32 17.24
C ASP A 151 24.97 -7.59 16.53
N GLY A 152 25.17 -7.11 15.30
CA GLY A 152 24.15 -6.35 14.57
C GLY A 152 23.67 -5.10 15.32
N LYS A 153 22.47 -4.62 14.97
CA LYS A 153 21.80 -3.51 15.66
C LYS A 153 20.31 -3.81 15.89
N PRO A 154 19.81 -3.77 17.13
CA PRO A 154 18.39 -3.82 17.40
C PRO A 154 17.64 -2.69 16.68
N VAL A 155 16.48 -2.99 16.12
CA VAL A 155 15.56 -2.04 15.48
C VAL A 155 14.28 -1.99 16.31
N ILE A 156 13.90 -0.79 16.74
CA ILE A 156 12.68 -0.55 17.51
C ILE A 156 11.87 0.60 16.89
N LEU A 157 10.55 0.52 16.99
CA LEU A 157 9.68 1.65 16.65
C LEU A 157 9.78 2.72 17.74
N GLY A 158 9.98 3.97 17.36
CA GLY A 158 10.11 5.09 18.29
C GLY A 158 8.80 5.38 19.04
N PRO A 159 8.89 5.90 20.29
CA PRO A 159 7.73 6.11 21.14
C PRO A 159 6.74 7.13 20.56
N TYR A 160 7.24 8.12 19.80
CA TYR A 160 6.39 9.17 19.26
C TYR A 160 5.58 8.66 18.06
N THR A 161 6.25 8.02 17.09
CA THR A 161 5.58 7.35 15.96
C THR A 161 4.61 6.29 16.45
N PHE A 162 5.02 5.43 17.40
CA PHE A 162 4.13 4.38 17.91
C PHE A 162 2.81 4.95 18.44
N LEU A 163 2.87 5.99 19.28
CA LEU A 163 1.65 6.58 19.84
C LEU A 163 0.85 7.35 18.79
N LYS A 164 1.49 8.10 17.89
CA LYS A 164 0.79 8.81 16.80
C LYS A 164 0.04 7.88 15.86
N LEU A 165 0.52 6.66 15.69
CA LEU A 165 -0.12 5.62 14.89
C LEU A 165 -1.23 4.88 15.64
N ALA A 166 -1.38 5.10 16.96
CA ALA A 166 -2.40 4.50 17.80
C ALA A 166 -3.70 5.32 17.84
N LYS A 167 -4.81 4.68 18.20
CA LYS A 167 -6.13 5.30 18.39
C LYS A 167 -6.68 5.04 19.80
N GLY A 168 -7.81 5.67 20.12
CA GLY A 168 -8.53 5.46 21.39
C GLY A 168 -8.19 6.47 22.49
N TYR A 169 -7.44 7.52 22.19
CA TYR A 169 -7.15 8.63 23.09
C TYR A 169 -7.58 9.98 22.50
N THR A 170 -7.76 10.97 23.37
CA THR A 170 -8.02 12.37 22.99
C THR A 170 -6.71 13.15 22.80
N GLN A 171 -6.76 14.26 22.06
CA GLN A 171 -5.58 15.10 21.83
C GLN A 171 -4.96 15.61 23.15
N GLU A 172 -5.80 15.90 24.16
CA GLU A 172 -5.37 16.32 25.50
C GLU A 172 -4.66 15.21 26.27
N GLN A 173 -5.02 13.94 26.02
CA GLN A 173 -4.38 12.78 26.65
C GLN A 173 -3.04 12.42 26.00
N PHE A 174 -2.80 12.80 24.74
CA PHE A 174 -1.62 12.38 23.95
C PHE A 174 -0.31 12.56 24.72
N ILE A 175 -0.02 13.78 25.20
CA ILE A 175 1.25 14.07 25.90
C ILE A 175 1.37 13.31 27.23
N THR A 176 0.25 13.03 27.90
CA THR A 176 0.24 12.29 29.16
C THR A 176 0.55 10.82 28.91
N ILE A 177 -0.03 10.22 27.88
CA ILE A 177 0.25 8.84 27.46
C ILE A 177 1.68 8.72 26.96
N LEU A 178 2.14 9.68 26.15
CA LEU A 178 3.50 9.71 25.63
C LEU A 178 4.55 9.71 26.75
N LYS A 179 4.32 10.46 27.83
CA LYS A 179 5.19 10.45 29.03
C LYS A 179 5.20 9.10 29.75
N GLN A 180 4.10 8.33 29.70
CA GLN A 180 4.05 6.98 30.28
C GLN A 180 4.89 5.97 29.49
N LEU A 181 5.18 6.22 28.21
CA LEU A 181 6.06 5.39 27.39
C LEU A 181 7.54 5.50 27.78
N VAL A 182 7.95 6.58 28.47
CA VAL A 182 9.36 6.81 28.84
C VAL A 182 9.92 5.64 29.66
N ALA A 183 9.23 5.19 30.71
CA ALA A 183 9.74 4.14 31.58
C ALA A 183 9.92 2.78 30.88
N PRO A 184 8.93 2.25 30.11
CA PRO A 184 9.11 1.05 29.29
C PRO A 184 10.26 1.16 28.28
N TYR A 185 10.43 2.31 27.61
CA TYR A 185 11.52 2.50 26.65
C TYR A 185 12.89 2.61 27.34
N VAL A 186 12.96 3.25 28.51
CA VAL A 186 14.18 3.27 29.35
C VAL A 186 14.58 1.84 29.73
N GLN A 187 13.63 1.02 30.16
CA GLN A 187 13.89 -0.39 30.49
C GLN A 187 14.39 -1.16 29.24
N LEU A 188 13.65 -1.07 28.12
CA LEU A 188 13.99 -1.69 26.85
C LEU A 188 15.43 -1.38 26.41
N LEU A 189 15.78 -0.10 26.40
CA LEU A 189 17.10 0.38 25.96
C LEU A 189 18.22 0.02 26.95
N SER A 190 17.93 0.06 28.25
CA SER A 190 18.90 -0.35 29.30
C SER A 190 19.28 -1.81 29.15
N GLU A 191 18.29 -2.68 28.97
CA GLU A 191 18.50 -4.13 28.83
C GLU A 191 19.25 -4.46 27.53
N LEU A 192 18.91 -3.80 26.41
CA LEU A 192 19.66 -3.94 25.15
C LEU A 192 21.12 -3.51 25.29
N HIS A 193 21.37 -2.35 25.92
CA HIS A 193 22.72 -1.88 26.17
C HIS A 193 23.50 -2.87 27.06
N ALA A 194 22.87 -3.37 28.13
CA ALA A 194 23.47 -4.35 29.04
C ALA A 194 23.83 -5.67 28.34
N ALA A 195 23.05 -6.10 27.35
CA ALA A 195 23.36 -7.26 26.51
C ALA A 195 24.51 -7.03 25.50
N GLY A 196 24.97 -5.77 25.38
CA GLY A 196 26.10 -5.37 24.55
C GLY A 196 25.72 -4.77 23.20
N ALA A 197 24.46 -4.38 22.98
CA ALA A 197 24.05 -3.71 21.75
C ALA A 197 24.82 -2.37 21.60
N GLN A 198 25.65 -2.28 20.56
CA GLN A 198 26.53 -1.12 20.34
C GLN A 198 25.81 0.07 19.71
N VAL A 199 24.80 -0.20 18.89
CA VAL A 199 23.94 0.77 18.21
C VAL A 199 22.51 0.23 18.27
N ILE A 200 21.56 1.08 18.66
CA ILE A 200 20.12 0.76 18.65
C ILE A 200 19.45 1.73 17.68
N GLN A 201 18.83 1.20 16.63
CA GLN A 201 18.04 1.98 15.69
C GLN A 201 16.66 2.26 16.28
N VAL A 202 16.24 3.52 16.24
CA VAL A 202 14.91 3.96 16.65
C VAL A 202 14.23 4.62 15.46
N ASP A 203 13.18 3.99 14.96
CA ASP A 203 12.44 4.44 13.79
C ASP A 203 11.41 5.50 14.18
N GLU A 204 11.60 6.73 13.69
CA GLU A 204 10.63 7.83 13.82
C GLU A 204 10.24 8.41 12.45
N PRO A 205 9.67 7.60 11.53
CA PRO A 205 9.29 8.08 10.20
C PRO A 205 8.25 9.21 10.23
N ILE A 206 7.43 9.30 11.29
CA ILE A 206 6.45 10.38 11.43
C ILE A 206 7.11 11.76 11.48
N PHE A 207 8.40 11.87 11.84
CA PHE A 207 9.12 13.14 11.95
C PHE A 207 9.19 13.90 10.63
N ALA A 208 9.02 13.21 9.50
CA ALA A 208 8.95 13.82 8.19
C ALA A 208 7.68 14.67 7.96
N SER A 209 6.65 14.52 8.80
CA SER A 209 5.36 15.20 8.67
C SER A 209 4.88 15.89 9.96
N LEU A 210 5.74 16.03 10.97
CA LEU A 210 5.35 16.68 12.24
C LEU A 210 5.29 18.20 12.13
N THR A 211 4.44 18.79 12.95
CA THR A 211 4.50 20.23 13.25
C THR A 211 5.67 20.56 14.19
N LYS A 212 6.02 21.85 14.29
CA LYS A 212 7.10 22.31 15.19
C LYS A 212 6.83 21.98 16.67
N GLU A 213 5.58 22.11 17.11
CA GLU A 213 5.17 21.80 18.48
C GLU A 213 5.34 20.30 18.78
N GLU A 214 4.93 19.45 17.85
CA GLU A 214 5.07 18.00 17.95
C GLU A 214 6.52 17.56 18.00
N VAL A 215 7.41 18.17 17.20
CA VAL A 215 8.85 17.88 17.27
C VAL A 215 9.43 18.28 18.63
N GLN A 216 8.99 19.40 19.21
CA GLN A 216 9.41 19.80 20.55
C GLN A 216 8.95 18.79 21.62
N GLN A 217 7.69 18.34 21.55
CA GLN A 217 7.18 17.29 22.44
C GLN A 217 7.98 15.99 22.30
N ALA A 218 8.28 15.57 21.07
CA ALA A 218 9.11 14.40 20.82
C ALA A 218 10.51 14.57 21.45
N LYS A 219 11.13 15.74 21.29
CA LYS A 219 12.44 16.02 21.87
C LYS A 219 12.45 15.88 23.39
N GLU A 220 11.44 16.40 24.09
CA GLU A 220 11.32 16.27 25.55
C GLU A 220 11.30 14.79 26.00
N ILE A 221 10.66 13.91 25.23
CA ILE A 221 10.61 12.47 25.50
C ILE A 221 11.99 11.83 25.31
N TYR A 222 12.68 12.18 24.23
CA TYR A 222 14.05 11.70 24.01
C TYR A 222 15.02 12.21 25.07
N GLU A 223 14.88 13.45 25.54
CA GLU A 223 15.66 13.98 26.66
C GLU A 223 15.39 13.22 27.96
N ALA A 224 14.12 12.93 28.26
CA ALA A 224 13.73 12.16 29.43
C ALA A 224 14.30 10.72 29.37
N ILE A 225 14.20 10.05 28.23
CA ILE A 225 14.79 8.71 28.03
C ILE A 225 16.31 8.78 28.20
N ARG A 226 16.98 9.72 27.53
CA ARG A 226 18.45 9.82 27.51
C ARG A 226 19.06 10.19 28.85
N LYS A 227 18.31 10.90 29.70
CA LYS A 227 18.73 11.16 31.08
C LYS A 227 18.93 9.86 31.87
N GLU A 228 18.07 8.87 31.67
CA GLU A 228 18.12 7.59 32.40
C GLU A 228 19.01 6.55 31.70
N VAL A 229 19.12 6.60 30.35
CA VAL A 229 20.00 5.73 29.55
C VAL A 229 21.06 6.49 28.75
N PRO A 230 21.97 7.26 29.38
CA PRO A 230 22.94 8.10 28.66
C PRO A 230 23.99 7.30 27.87
N HIS A 231 24.18 6.03 28.20
CA HIS A 231 25.21 5.16 27.62
C HIS A 231 24.76 4.44 26.33
N ALA A 232 23.45 4.33 26.09
CA ALA A 232 22.95 3.68 24.88
C ALA A 232 23.27 4.53 23.63
N THR A 233 23.76 3.92 22.56
CA THR A 233 23.98 4.63 21.29
C THR A 233 22.70 4.57 20.46
N LEU A 234 21.98 5.68 20.35
CA LEU A 234 20.73 5.74 19.60
C LEU A 234 20.96 6.29 18.20
N LEU A 235 20.49 5.56 17.18
CA LEU A 235 20.44 5.98 15.78
C LEU A 235 18.98 6.26 15.41
N LEU A 236 18.60 7.53 15.36
CA LEU A 236 17.26 7.97 14.97
C LEU A 236 17.11 7.87 13.45
N GLN A 237 16.16 7.09 12.95
CA GLN A 237 15.92 6.96 11.51
C GLN A 237 14.65 7.69 11.10
N THR A 238 14.76 8.47 10.02
CA THR A 238 13.63 9.12 9.34
C THR A 238 13.63 8.70 7.88
N TYR A 239 12.45 8.48 7.31
CA TYR A 239 12.34 7.99 5.93
C TYR A 239 11.00 8.35 5.28
N PHE A 240 10.92 8.13 3.95
CA PHE A 240 9.81 8.42 3.04
C PHE A 240 9.65 9.88 2.59
N ASP A 241 10.27 10.84 3.28
CA ASP A 241 10.36 12.25 2.87
C ASP A 241 11.54 12.93 3.59
N SER A 242 11.78 14.19 3.27
CA SER A 242 12.74 15.05 3.98
C SER A 242 12.19 15.54 5.32
N VAL A 243 13.10 15.89 6.24
CA VAL A 243 12.75 16.54 7.52
C VAL A 243 13.00 18.05 7.50
N GLU A 244 13.10 18.65 6.31
CA GLU A 244 13.58 20.03 6.08
C GLU A 244 12.93 21.08 7.01
N GLU A 245 11.61 20.99 7.23
CA GLU A 245 10.84 21.99 7.97
C GLU A 245 11.20 22.06 9.46
N ASN A 246 11.58 20.92 10.04
CA ASN A 246 11.94 20.80 11.45
C ASN A 246 13.40 20.37 11.64
N TYR A 247 14.20 20.41 10.59
CA TYR A 247 15.56 19.89 10.56
C TYR A 247 16.42 20.48 11.68
N GLU A 248 16.37 21.81 11.84
CA GLU A 248 17.15 22.55 12.85
C GLU A 248 16.90 22.02 14.27
N GLU A 249 15.66 21.65 14.59
CA GLU A 249 15.33 21.08 15.89
C GLU A 249 15.73 19.59 15.97
N ILE A 250 15.41 18.81 14.93
CA ILE A 250 15.69 17.36 14.88
C ILE A 250 17.18 17.05 15.06
N ILE A 251 18.08 17.84 14.45
CA ILE A 251 19.52 17.62 14.60
C ILE A 251 20.04 17.85 16.02
N THR A 252 19.28 18.53 16.88
CA THR A 252 19.65 18.78 18.27
C THR A 252 19.17 17.69 19.24
N PHE A 253 18.44 16.67 18.75
CA PHE A 253 17.96 15.59 19.61
C PHE A 253 19.13 14.90 20.33
N PRO A 254 18.93 14.40 21.56
CA PRO A 254 19.98 13.80 22.38
C PRO A 254 20.37 12.37 21.94
N VAL A 255 20.39 12.12 20.63
CA VAL A 255 20.74 10.85 19.99
C VAL A 255 22.18 10.88 19.45
N SER A 256 22.74 9.70 19.18
CA SER A 256 24.13 9.54 18.73
C SER A 256 24.29 9.63 17.21
N GLY A 257 23.22 9.37 16.46
CA GLY A 257 23.20 9.53 15.01
C GLY A 257 21.80 9.76 14.49
N ILE A 258 21.72 10.32 13.28
CA ILE A 258 20.48 10.64 12.58
C ILE A 258 20.57 10.12 11.16
N GLY A 259 19.54 9.39 10.74
CA GLY A 259 19.37 8.87 9.40
C GLY A 259 18.35 9.68 8.60
N LEU A 260 18.74 10.04 7.38
CA LEU A 260 17.95 10.85 6.46
C LEU A 260 17.79 10.14 5.12
N ASP A 261 16.59 10.24 4.54
CA ASP A 261 16.26 9.71 3.22
C ASP A 261 16.70 10.67 2.10
N PHE A 262 17.67 10.25 1.29
CA PHE A 262 18.18 10.99 0.14
C PHE A 262 17.70 10.42 -1.20
N ILE A 263 16.63 9.63 -1.19
CA ILE A 263 15.88 9.19 -2.37
C ILE A 263 14.61 10.02 -2.50
N HIS A 264 13.73 9.96 -1.50
CA HIS A 264 12.48 10.72 -1.50
C HIS A 264 12.63 12.10 -0.87
N GLY A 265 13.57 12.28 0.06
CA GLY A 265 13.83 13.55 0.75
C GLY A 265 15.05 14.33 0.26
N LYS A 266 15.64 13.96 -0.89
CA LYS A 266 16.97 14.42 -1.32
C LYS A 266 17.14 15.93 -1.29
N GLU A 267 16.30 16.67 -2.01
CA GLU A 267 16.44 18.12 -2.16
C GLU A 267 16.26 18.84 -0.82
N GLY A 268 15.19 18.55 -0.09
CA GLY A 268 14.91 19.17 1.21
C GLY A 268 15.99 18.88 2.26
N ASN A 269 16.49 17.64 2.32
CA ASN A 269 17.55 17.28 3.28
C ASN A 269 18.90 17.92 2.93
N LEU A 270 19.25 18.01 1.64
CA LEU A 270 20.47 18.72 1.21
C LEU A 270 20.39 20.22 1.46
N ASN A 271 19.24 20.84 1.17
CA ASN A 271 19.00 22.25 1.47
C ASN A 271 19.14 22.54 2.97
N ALA A 272 18.56 21.69 3.81
CA ALA A 272 18.63 21.83 5.25
C ALA A 272 20.06 21.69 5.79
N ILE A 273 20.82 20.67 5.34
CA ILE A 273 22.24 20.49 5.70
C ILE A 273 23.08 21.68 5.24
N SER A 274 22.89 22.16 4.01
CA SER A 274 23.62 23.31 3.49
C SER A 274 23.37 24.58 4.31
N LYS A 275 22.13 24.75 4.78
CA LYS A 275 21.70 25.94 5.54
C LYS A 275 22.11 25.90 7.01
N TYR A 276 21.93 24.77 7.68
CA TYR A 276 22.08 24.65 9.14
C TYR A 276 23.31 23.84 9.58
N GLY A 277 24.02 23.21 8.65
CA GLY A 277 25.11 22.28 8.95
C GLY A 277 24.61 20.95 9.51
N PHE A 278 25.53 20.12 10.00
CA PHE A 278 25.24 18.89 10.71
C PHE A 278 26.11 18.81 11.98
N PRO A 279 25.64 18.22 13.10
CA PRO A 279 26.42 18.16 14.33
C PRO A 279 27.66 17.26 14.24
N ALA A 280 28.81 17.78 14.68
CA ALA A 280 30.11 17.10 14.61
C ALA A 280 30.28 15.92 15.58
N ASP A 281 29.44 15.84 16.60
CA ASP A 281 29.40 14.73 17.56
C ASP A 281 28.50 13.57 17.12
N LYS A 282 27.68 13.76 16.07
CA LYS A 282 26.69 12.78 15.62
C LYS A 282 27.15 12.05 14.35
N THR A 283 26.64 10.84 14.18
CA THR A 283 26.77 10.07 12.93
C THR A 283 25.64 10.43 11.96
N LEU A 284 25.95 10.64 10.69
CA LEU A 284 24.96 10.84 9.62
C LEU A 284 24.77 9.52 8.86
N ALA A 285 23.57 8.93 8.97
CA ALA A 285 23.21 7.77 8.18
C ALA A 285 22.50 8.20 6.89
N VAL A 286 23.10 7.87 5.75
CA VAL A 286 22.72 8.38 4.44
C VAL A 286 21.89 7.32 3.73
N GLY A 287 20.58 7.54 3.66
CA GLY A 287 19.65 6.70 2.91
C GLY A 287 19.79 6.93 1.40
N CYS A 288 20.74 6.25 0.77
CA CYS A 288 21.16 6.53 -0.62
C CYS A 288 20.82 5.43 -1.63
N ILE A 289 20.25 4.31 -1.19
CA ILE A 289 19.74 3.24 -2.06
C ILE A 289 18.23 3.13 -1.89
N ASP A 290 17.47 3.16 -2.97
CA ASP A 290 16.00 3.13 -2.91
C ASP A 290 15.50 1.82 -2.27
N GLY A 291 14.91 1.91 -1.07
CA GLY A 291 14.30 0.79 -0.37
C GLY A 291 12.85 0.50 -0.76
N ARG A 292 12.27 1.29 -1.67
CA ARG A 292 10.86 1.21 -2.12
C ARG A 292 10.69 0.80 -3.57
N ASN A 293 11.76 0.81 -4.37
CA ASN A 293 11.70 0.46 -5.78
C ASN A 293 12.81 -0.52 -6.17
N ILE A 294 12.64 -1.16 -7.32
CA ILE A 294 13.47 -2.29 -7.77
C ILE A 294 14.55 -1.92 -8.78
N TRP A 295 14.75 -0.63 -9.03
CA TRP A 295 15.77 -0.20 -9.99
C TRP A 295 17.15 -0.25 -9.37
N ARG A 296 18.13 -0.65 -10.19
CA ARG A 296 19.55 -0.51 -9.89
C ARG A 296 19.90 0.96 -9.68
N ALA A 297 20.70 1.25 -8.66
CA ALA A 297 21.09 2.60 -8.31
C ALA A 297 22.02 3.23 -9.36
N ASP A 298 22.01 4.56 -9.46
CA ASP A 298 23.04 5.32 -10.18
C ASP A 298 24.21 5.60 -9.23
N LEU A 299 25.24 4.75 -9.28
CA LEU A 299 26.36 4.83 -8.34
C LEU A 299 27.14 6.15 -8.46
N ASP A 300 27.21 6.76 -9.64
CA ASP A 300 27.87 8.06 -9.83
C ASP A 300 27.11 9.17 -9.11
N GLU A 301 25.77 9.15 -9.18
CA GLU A 301 24.91 10.08 -8.45
C GLU A 301 25.07 9.91 -6.93
N VAL A 302 25.13 8.67 -6.44
CA VAL A 302 25.33 8.39 -5.01
C VAL A 302 26.71 8.86 -4.54
N LEU A 303 27.78 8.61 -5.29
CA LEU A 303 29.13 9.07 -4.94
C LEU A 303 29.24 10.60 -4.97
N THR A 304 28.51 11.26 -5.89
CA THR A 304 28.40 12.73 -5.94
C THR A 304 27.65 13.28 -4.71
N LEU A 305 26.60 12.59 -4.26
CA LEU A 305 25.90 12.91 -3.01
C LEU A 305 26.87 12.85 -1.82
N PHE A 306 27.65 11.77 -1.66
CA PHE A 306 28.64 11.69 -0.58
C PHE A 306 29.72 12.77 -0.67
N THR A 307 30.21 13.08 -1.87
CA THR A 307 31.16 14.19 -2.08
C THR A 307 30.58 15.53 -1.62
N THR A 308 29.28 15.74 -1.83
CA THR A 308 28.56 16.94 -1.39
C THR A 308 28.41 16.96 0.13
N LEU A 309 27.96 15.84 0.71
CA LEU A 309 27.77 15.71 2.15
C LEU A 309 29.10 15.83 2.93
N GLN A 310 30.19 15.25 2.45
CA GLN A 310 31.51 15.38 3.08
C GLN A 310 32.03 16.83 3.09
N LYS A 311 31.57 17.68 2.16
CA LYS A 311 31.90 19.12 2.13
C LYS A 311 31.00 19.95 3.04
N GLN A 312 29.72 19.58 3.16
CA GLN A 312 28.70 20.38 3.83
C GLN A 312 28.42 19.95 5.28
N ALA A 313 28.49 18.64 5.57
CA ALA A 313 28.21 18.06 6.87
C ALA A 313 29.54 17.76 7.60
N GLN A 314 29.82 18.52 8.65
CA GLN A 314 30.88 18.18 9.60
C GLN A 314 30.32 17.16 10.57
N THR A 315 30.26 15.88 10.17
CA THR A 315 29.74 14.76 10.97
C THR A 315 30.88 13.97 11.64
N LYS A 316 30.57 13.23 12.70
CA LYS A 316 31.53 12.30 13.35
C LYS A 316 31.94 11.19 12.39
N ASP A 317 30.92 10.49 11.88
CA ASP A 317 31.02 9.31 11.02
C ASP A 317 29.87 9.31 10.00
N PHE A 318 29.99 8.48 8.97
CA PHE A 318 28.93 8.22 7.98
C PHE A 318 28.47 6.76 8.03
N ILE A 319 27.18 6.52 7.80
CA ILE A 319 26.64 5.20 7.52
C ILE A 319 26.04 5.21 6.12
N VAL A 320 26.43 4.26 5.27
CA VAL A 320 25.83 4.01 3.96
C VAL A 320 24.69 3.01 4.14
N GLN A 321 23.48 3.39 3.77
CA GLN A 321 22.30 2.54 3.99
C GLN A 321 21.21 2.79 2.93
N PRO A 322 20.18 1.91 2.84
CA PRO A 322 19.00 2.19 2.04
C PRO A 322 18.19 3.37 2.60
N SER A 323 17.30 3.94 1.78
CA SER A 323 16.43 5.06 2.16
C SER A 323 15.43 4.71 3.25
N CYS A 324 14.98 3.46 3.29
CA CYS A 324 14.04 2.90 4.26
C CYS A 324 14.31 1.39 4.41
N SER A 325 13.49 0.67 5.17
CA SER A 325 13.57 -0.80 5.23
C SER A 325 13.41 -1.43 3.84
N LEU A 326 14.24 -2.42 3.52
CA LEU A 326 14.12 -3.20 2.28
C LEU A 326 12.89 -4.11 2.26
N LEU A 327 12.09 -4.14 3.33
CA LEU A 327 10.78 -4.80 3.40
C LEU A 327 9.88 -4.50 2.18
N HIS A 328 10.01 -3.30 1.60
CA HIS A 328 9.21 -2.84 0.47
C HIS A 328 9.76 -3.28 -0.90
N THR A 329 10.81 -4.11 -0.93
CA THR A 329 11.40 -4.68 -2.15
C THR A 329 11.33 -6.21 -2.12
N PRO A 330 11.34 -6.87 -3.29
CA PRO A 330 11.52 -8.32 -3.32
C PRO A 330 12.94 -8.71 -2.90
N ILE A 331 13.16 -10.00 -2.61
CA ILE A 331 14.40 -10.47 -1.98
C ILE A 331 15.56 -10.58 -2.96
N ASP A 332 15.38 -11.33 -4.06
CA ASP A 332 16.44 -11.62 -5.01
C ASP A 332 15.92 -11.77 -6.44
N LYS A 333 16.60 -11.17 -7.40
CA LYS A 333 16.24 -11.23 -8.82
C LYS A 333 16.84 -12.43 -9.55
N THR A 334 17.77 -13.18 -8.95
CA THR A 334 18.54 -14.25 -9.62
C THR A 334 17.68 -15.31 -10.32
N GLU A 335 16.48 -15.60 -9.81
CA GLU A 335 15.52 -16.56 -10.40
C GLU A 335 14.64 -15.97 -11.52
N GLU A 336 14.76 -14.66 -11.81
CA GLU A 336 13.97 -13.94 -12.83
C GLU A 336 14.55 -14.10 -14.25
N THR A 337 14.96 -15.32 -14.60
CA THR A 337 15.70 -15.66 -15.84
C THR A 337 14.89 -15.50 -17.13
N HIS A 338 13.57 -15.26 -17.04
CA HIS A 338 12.70 -15.02 -18.20
C HIS A 338 12.63 -13.54 -18.60
N LEU A 339 13.13 -12.62 -17.79
CA LEU A 339 13.19 -11.20 -18.16
C LEU A 339 14.18 -10.99 -19.29
N SER A 340 13.98 -9.95 -20.11
CA SER A 340 14.99 -9.56 -21.10
C SER A 340 16.30 -9.19 -20.38
N THR A 341 17.45 -9.49 -20.98
CA THR A 341 18.77 -9.19 -20.38
C THR A 341 18.88 -7.72 -19.97
N GLU A 342 18.45 -6.81 -20.84
CA GLU A 342 18.42 -5.37 -20.58
C GLU A 342 17.63 -5.01 -19.31
N LEU A 343 16.42 -5.55 -19.14
CA LEU A 343 15.61 -5.29 -17.97
C LEU A 343 16.20 -5.98 -16.74
N PHE A 344 16.55 -7.26 -16.85
CA PHE A 344 17.14 -8.03 -15.75
C PHE A 344 18.34 -7.31 -15.15
N ASP A 345 19.24 -6.78 -15.99
CA ASP A 345 20.43 -6.05 -15.54
C ASP A 345 20.07 -4.71 -14.90
N ALA A 346 19.03 -4.02 -15.38
CA ALA A 346 18.56 -2.75 -14.82
C ALA A 346 17.85 -2.87 -13.45
N LEU A 347 17.52 -4.08 -13.00
CA LEU A 347 16.88 -4.30 -11.70
C LEU A 347 17.89 -4.55 -10.57
N ALA A 348 17.52 -4.20 -9.34
CA ALA A 348 18.18 -4.55 -8.09
C ALA A 348 17.11 -4.82 -7.02
N PHE A 349 17.05 -6.06 -6.51
CA PHE A 349 16.19 -6.43 -5.39
C PHE A 349 16.99 -6.32 -4.07
N ALA A 350 16.44 -6.73 -2.93
CA ALA A 350 17.08 -6.53 -1.62
C ALA A 350 18.55 -7.03 -1.60
N ASN A 351 18.83 -8.23 -2.11
CA ASN A 351 20.20 -8.77 -2.16
C ASN A 351 21.15 -7.91 -2.99
N GLN A 352 20.73 -7.46 -4.17
CA GLN A 352 21.55 -6.60 -5.02
C GLN A 352 21.72 -5.21 -4.42
N LYS A 353 20.72 -4.70 -3.69
CA LYS A 353 20.83 -3.43 -2.96
C LYS A 353 21.86 -3.51 -1.84
N LEU A 354 21.99 -4.65 -1.14
CA LEU A 354 23.06 -4.85 -0.17
C LEU A 354 24.44 -4.87 -0.85
N GLU A 355 24.56 -5.46 -2.04
CA GLU A 355 25.79 -5.42 -2.84
C GLU A 355 26.14 -3.97 -3.25
N GLU A 356 25.15 -3.17 -3.65
CA GLU A 356 25.33 -1.74 -3.96
C GLU A 356 25.92 -0.97 -2.77
N LEU A 357 25.44 -1.22 -1.55
CA LEU A 357 25.97 -0.57 -0.34
C LEU A 357 27.45 -0.89 -0.11
N VAL A 358 27.85 -2.15 -0.34
CA VAL A 358 29.24 -2.60 -0.18
C VAL A 358 30.16 -2.00 -1.25
N LEU A 359 29.67 -1.86 -2.49
CA LEU A 359 30.38 -1.16 -3.55
C LEU A 359 30.58 0.31 -3.22
N ILE A 360 29.53 1.00 -2.76
CA ILE A 360 29.61 2.40 -2.34
C ILE A 360 30.61 2.55 -1.20
N HIS A 361 30.53 1.70 -0.17
CA HIS A 361 31.47 1.72 0.94
C HIS A 361 32.92 1.52 0.47
N SER A 362 33.16 0.59 -0.45
CA SER A 362 34.49 0.34 -1.02
C SER A 362 35.02 1.57 -1.77
N ALA A 363 34.18 2.20 -2.60
CA ALA A 363 34.54 3.44 -3.31
C ALA A 363 34.88 4.59 -2.36
N LEU A 364 34.13 4.73 -1.26
CA LEU A 364 34.32 5.81 -0.29
C LEU A 364 35.55 5.61 0.60
N THR A 365 35.94 4.36 0.88
CA THR A 365 37.05 4.03 1.78
C THR A 365 38.36 3.73 1.06
N GLN A 366 38.30 3.18 -0.16
CA GLN A 366 39.46 2.74 -0.96
C GLN A 366 39.62 3.54 -2.26
N GLY A 367 38.71 4.48 -2.54
CA GLY A 367 38.67 5.28 -3.75
C GLY A 367 37.87 4.62 -4.88
N THR A 368 37.29 5.42 -5.77
CA THR A 368 36.44 4.96 -6.90
C THR A 368 37.15 4.00 -7.85
N GLU A 369 38.48 4.05 -7.88
CA GLU A 369 39.33 3.15 -8.65
C GLU A 369 39.16 1.68 -8.26
N SER A 370 38.88 1.41 -6.97
CA SER A 370 38.66 0.06 -6.44
C SER A 370 37.45 -0.65 -7.05
N ILE A 371 36.48 0.10 -7.59
CA ILE A 371 35.25 -0.40 -8.20
C ILE A 371 35.06 0.09 -9.64
N ARG A 372 36.15 0.41 -10.36
CA ARG A 372 36.07 1.00 -11.72
C ARG A 372 35.22 0.15 -12.67
N ASN A 373 35.44 -1.16 -12.67
CA ASN A 373 34.77 -2.07 -13.61
C ASN A 373 33.26 -2.14 -13.32
N GLU A 374 32.89 -2.13 -12.04
CA GLU A 374 31.52 -2.12 -11.56
C GLU A 374 30.85 -0.80 -11.95
N LEU A 375 31.51 0.35 -11.78
CA LEU A 375 30.99 1.66 -12.23
C LEU A 375 30.73 1.67 -13.74
N GLU A 376 31.68 1.18 -14.55
CA GLU A 376 31.49 1.08 -16.01
C GLU A 376 30.31 0.16 -16.37
N THR A 377 30.16 -0.96 -15.66
CA THR A 377 29.03 -1.87 -15.83
C THR A 377 27.69 -1.17 -15.52
N TYR A 378 27.62 -0.45 -14.39
CA TYR A 378 26.41 0.27 -13.99
C TYR A 378 26.04 1.37 -15.00
N ARG A 379 27.03 2.15 -15.47
CA ARG A 379 26.84 3.17 -16.51
C ARG A 379 26.30 2.57 -17.81
N ASN A 380 26.87 1.45 -18.25
CA ASN A 380 26.43 0.78 -19.47
C ASN A 380 24.99 0.27 -19.33
N VAL A 381 24.64 -0.34 -18.21
CA VAL A 381 23.27 -0.82 -17.95
C VAL A 381 22.26 0.33 -17.99
N HIS A 382 22.56 1.45 -17.33
CA HIS A 382 21.72 2.66 -17.37
C HIS A 382 21.59 3.21 -18.79
N HIS A 383 22.68 3.23 -19.57
CA HIS A 383 22.64 3.66 -20.96
C HIS A 383 21.77 2.74 -21.84
N THR A 384 21.91 1.42 -21.70
CA THR A 384 21.15 0.44 -22.49
C THR A 384 19.66 0.54 -22.22
N ILE A 385 19.24 0.51 -20.95
CA ILE A 385 17.81 0.56 -20.60
C ILE A 385 17.19 1.90 -21.02
N ARG A 386 17.87 3.04 -20.80
CA ARG A 386 17.38 4.38 -21.20
C ARG A 386 17.25 4.54 -22.72
N SER A 387 18.10 3.86 -23.49
CA SER A 387 18.10 3.95 -24.96
C SER A 387 17.22 2.92 -25.64
N SER A 388 16.48 2.10 -24.89
CA SER A 388 15.72 1.00 -25.46
C SER A 388 14.47 1.45 -26.20
N ALA A 389 14.06 0.64 -27.18
CA ALA A 389 12.85 0.90 -27.95
C ALA A 389 11.59 0.93 -27.06
N ALA A 390 11.60 0.20 -25.94
CA ALA A 390 10.50 0.20 -24.99
C ALA A 390 10.35 1.55 -24.28
N ARG A 391 11.44 2.28 -24.00
CA ARG A 391 11.43 3.58 -23.30
C ARG A 391 11.36 4.81 -24.20
N ASN A 392 11.44 4.61 -25.52
CA ASN A 392 11.52 5.68 -26.52
C ASN A 392 10.51 5.47 -27.65
N ARG A 393 9.22 5.35 -27.29
CA ARG A 393 8.14 5.12 -28.24
C ARG A 393 7.66 6.43 -28.85
N GLU A 394 7.86 6.60 -30.16
CA GLU A 394 7.44 7.82 -30.88
C GLU A 394 5.92 8.01 -30.91
N ASP A 395 5.14 6.93 -30.98
CA ASP A 395 3.68 6.99 -30.94
C ASP A 395 3.16 7.53 -29.60
N VAL A 396 3.75 7.08 -28.49
CA VAL A 396 3.40 7.55 -27.14
C VAL A 396 3.79 9.01 -26.94
N LYS A 397 4.98 9.40 -27.41
CA LYS A 397 5.44 10.79 -27.37
C LYS A 397 4.53 11.72 -28.19
N ALA A 398 4.13 11.29 -29.39
CA ALA A 398 3.21 12.05 -30.24
C ALA A 398 1.84 12.21 -29.57
N ALA A 399 1.27 11.14 -29.02
CA ALA A 399 -0.02 11.18 -28.33
C ALA A 399 -0.01 12.13 -27.13
N ARG A 400 1.03 12.09 -26.29
CA ARG A 400 1.18 13.01 -25.15
C ARG A 400 1.32 14.48 -25.57
N THR A 401 2.03 14.74 -26.66
CA THR A 401 2.24 16.11 -27.16
C THR A 401 0.96 16.68 -27.79
N ALA A 402 0.03 15.83 -28.22
CA ALA A 402 -1.23 16.22 -28.85
C ALA A 402 -2.38 16.51 -27.86
N LEU A 403 -2.17 16.28 -26.55
CA LEU A 403 -3.17 16.51 -25.51
C LEU A 403 -3.60 17.98 -25.45
N LYS A 404 -4.91 18.20 -25.25
CA LYS A 404 -5.51 19.54 -25.12
C LYS A 404 -6.33 19.64 -23.83
N GLU A 405 -6.75 20.83 -23.46
CA GLU A 405 -7.57 21.05 -22.26
C GLU A 405 -8.89 20.28 -22.32
N GLU A 406 -9.48 20.14 -23.51
CA GLU A 406 -10.75 19.43 -23.69
C GLU A 406 -10.64 17.93 -23.40
N ASP A 407 -9.43 17.34 -23.47
CA ASP A 407 -9.21 15.92 -23.17
C ASP A 407 -9.41 15.58 -21.68
N PHE A 408 -9.46 16.59 -20.81
CA PHE A 408 -9.59 16.44 -19.36
C PHE A 408 -10.97 16.84 -18.85
N SER A 409 -11.99 16.93 -19.70
CA SER A 409 -13.34 17.32 -19.27
C SER A 409 -14.45 16.68 -20.09
N ARG A 410 -15.57 16.39 -19.44
CA ARG A 410 -16.80 15.97 -20.13
C ARG A 410 -17.48 17.19 -20.80
N PRO A 411 -18.14 17.02 -21.95
CA PRO A 411 -18.76 18.13 -22.68
C PRO A 411 -19.89 18.86 -21.92
N LEU A 412 -20.62 18.16 -21.04
CA LEU A 412 -21.72 18.71 -20.26
C LEU A 412 -21.48 18.52 -18.75
N PRO A 413 -22.01 19.43 -17.90
CA PRO A 413 -21.99 19.24 -16.45
C PRO A 413 -22.90 18.09 -16.01
N PHE A 414 -22.61 17.52 -14.85
CA PHE A 414 -23.26 16.32 -14.32
C PHE A 414 -24.79 16.41 -14.33
N GLU A 415 -25.40 17.54 -13.96
CA GLU A 415 -26.86 17.66 -13.87
C GLU A 415 -27.53 17.42 -15.22
N LYS A 416 -26.88 17.83 -16.31
CA LYS A 416 -27.35 17.62 -17.69
C LYS A 416 -27.02 16.23 -18.21
N ARG A 417 -25.88 15.67 -17.83
CA ARG A 417 -25.58 14.26 -18.13
C ARG A 417 -26.56 13.33 -17.43
N TYR A 418 -26.85 13.58 -16.15
CA TYR A 418 -27.78 12.79 -15.35
C TYR A 418 -29.17 12.71 -15.98
N GLU A 419 -29.72 13.83 -16.48
CA GLU A 419 -31.01 13.84 -17.22
C GLU A 419 -30.98 12.88 -18.42
N LEU A 420 -29.90 12.89 -19.21
CA LEU A 420 -29.72 12.02 -20.37
C LEU A 420 -29.50 10.55 -19.98
N GLN A 421 -28.69 10.32 -18.94
CA GLN A 421 -28.41 8.99 -18.39
C GLN A 421 -29.67 8.33 -17.85
N GLN A 422 -30.55 9.07 -17.17
CA GLN A 422 -31.81 8.52 -16.68
C GLN A 422 -32.75 8.10 -17.82
N VAL A 423 -32.79 8.84 -18.93
CA VAL A 423 -33.54 8.44 -20.13
C VAL A 423 -32.95 7.19 -20.77
N ALA A 424 -31.62 7.10 -20.84
CA ALA A 424 -30.92 5.99 -21.46
C ALA A 424 -31.00 4.69 -20.64
N LEU A 425 -30.79 4.78 -19.31
CA LEU A 425 -30.65 3.64 -18.42
C LEU A 425 -31.96 3.21 -17.74
N LYS A 426 -32.93 4.12 -17.59
CA LYS A 426 -34.26 3.88 -16.98
C LYS A 426 -34.18 3.20 -15.60
N LEU A 427 -33.21 3.62 -14.78
CA LEU A 427 -33.00 3.05 -13.45
C LEU A 427 -34.11 3.50 -12.47
N PRO A 428 -34.49 2.64 -11.50
CA PRO A 428 -35.36 3.06 -10.42
C PRO A 428 -34.62 3.99 -9.44
N LEU A 429 -35.38 4.63 -8.54
CA LEU A 429 -34.79 5.24 -7.34
C LEU A 429 -34.07 4.17 -6.51
N LEU A 430 -32.97 4.58 -5.85
CA LEU A 430 -32.13 3.72 -5.03
C LEU A 430 -31.62 2.48 -5.79
N PRO A 431 -31.05 2.61 -7.01
CA PRO A 431 -30.63 1.47 -7.81
C PRO A 431 -29.63 0.59 -7.05
N THR A 432 -29.77 -0.72 -7.22
CA THR A 432 -28.94 -1.75 -6.59
C THR A 432 -27.91 -2.27 -7.56
N THR A 433 -26.69 -2.45 -7.09
CA THR A 433 -25.58 -3.01 -7.88
C THR A 433 -24.56 -3.68 -6.97
N THR A 434 -23.54 -4.29 -7.57
CA THR A 434 -22.34 -4.75 -6.88
C THR A 434 -21.11 -4.04 -7.45
N ILE A 435 -19.99 -4.13 -6.74
CA ILE A 435 -18.77 -3.40 -7.09
C ILE A 435 -18.02 -4.02 -8.28
N GLY A 436 -18.01 -5.36 -8.44
CA GLY A 436 -17.30 -6.00 -9.56
C GLY A 436 -17.18 -7.51 -9.37
N SER A 437 -16.03 -7.96 -8.86
CA SER A 437 -15.73 -9.37 -8.67
C SER A 437 -16.76 -10.18 -7.83
N PHE A 438 -16.97 -11.44 -8.23
CA PHE A 438 -17.71 -12.46 -7.47
C PHE A 438 -16.77 -13.52 -6.85
N PRO A 439 -17.26 -14.39 -5.93
CA PRO A 439 -16.46 -15.42 -5.27
C PRO A 439 -15.55 -16.22 -6.20
N GLN A 440 -14.23 -16.18 -5.94
CA GLN A 440 -13.25 -17.00 -6.66
C GLN A 440 -13.19 -18.40 -6.05
N THR A 441 -14.08 -19.27 -6.50
CA THR A 441 -14.21 -20.64 -6.00
C THR A 441 -12.92 -21.46 -6.20
N THR A 442 -12.83 -22.60 -5.52
CA THR A 442 -11.73 -23.55 -5.74
C THR A 442 -11.69 -24.00 -7.20
N GLU A 443 -12.85 -24.20 -7.82
CA GLU A 443 -12.97 -24.58 -9.23
C GLU A 443 -12.40 -23.50 -10.16
N VAL A 444 -12.84 -22.23 -10.03
CA VAL A 444 -12.31 -21.12 -10.84
C VAL A 444 -10.78 -21.03 -10.75
N ARG A 445 -10.23 -21.17 -9.53
CA ARG A 445 -8.77 -21.12 -9.30
C ARG A 445 -8.05 -22.33 -9.91
N GLN A 446 -8.64 -23.51 -9.80
CA GLN A 446 -8.07 -24.75 -10.34
C GLN A 446 -8.09 -24.76 -11.87
N THR A 447 -9.22 -24.42 -12.49
CA THR A 447 -9.36 -24.34 -13.95
C THR A 447 -8.39 -23.33 -14.55
N ARG A 448 -8.22 -22.16 -13.90
CA ARG A 448 -7.21 -21.18 -14.30
C ARG A 448 -5.79 -21.72 -14.20
N LYS A 449 -5.48 -22.48 -13.14
CA LYS A 449 -4.17 -23.12 -12.97
C LYS A 449 -3.92 -24.17 -14.06
N GLU A 450 -4.91 -24.98 -14.40
CA GLU A 450 -4.84 -25.94 -15.49
C GLU A 450 -4.59 -25.26 -16.84
N TRP A 451 -5.30 -24.16 -17.11
CA TRP A 451 -5.08 -23.34 -18.30
C TRP A 451 -3.67 -22.75 -18.36
N ARG A 452 -3.20 -22.12 -17.28
CA ARG A 452 -1.83 -21.56 -17.19
C ARG A 452 -0.74 -22.62 -17.37
N ASN A 453 -1.02 -23.87 -16.98
CA ASN A 453 -0.10 -25.00 -17.13
C ASN A 453 -0.25 -25.72 -18.49
N GLY A 454 -1.13 -25.25 -19.38
CA GLY A 454 -1.37 -25.86 -20.69
C GLY A 454 -2.11 -27.21 -20.63
N VAL A 455 -2.78 -27.53 -19.53
CA VAL A 455 -3.56 -28.77 -19.36
C VAL A 455 -4.88 -28.69 -20.12
N ILE A 456 -5.50 -27.51 -20.17
CA ILE A 456 -6.71 -27.22 -20.96
C ILE A 456 -6.42 -26.13 -21.99
N SER A 457 -7.14 -26.16 -23.11
CA SER A 457 -6.98 -25.18 -24.19
C SER A 457 -7.55 -23.81 -23.83
N ASN A 458 -7.21 -22.78 -24.61
CA ASN A 458 -7.80 -21.45 -24.46
C ASN A 458 -9.32 -21.51 -24.61
N GLU A 459 -9.83 -22.26 -25.59
CA GLU A 459 -11.26 -22.40 -25.85
C GLU A 459 -11.99 -23.07 -24.68
N GLN A 460 -11.38 -24.08 -24.06
CA GLN A 460 -11.96 -24.74 -22.88
C GLN A 460 -12.01 -23.79 -21.67
N TYR A 461 -10.96 -23.01 -21.45
CA TYR A 461 -10.93 -22.00 -20.39
C TYR A 461 -11.97 -20.90 -20.64
N GLU A 462 -12.05 -20.39 -21.86
CA GLU A 462 -13.04 -19.37 -22.26
C GLU A 462 -14.47 -19.86 -22.04
N GLN A 463 -14.80 -21.08 -22.48
CA GLN A 463 -16.12 -21.68 -22.24
C GLN A 463 -16.44 -21.83 -20.75
N PHE A 464 -15.45 -22.10 -19.90
CA PHE A 464 -15.64 -22.15 -18.46
C PHE A 464 -15.94 -20.76 -17.88
N ILE A 465 -15.19 -19.73 -18.30
CA ILE A 465 -15.43 -18.34 -17.88
C ILE A 465 -16.81 -17.85 -18.32
N GLU A 466 -17.22 -18.17 -19.56
CA GLU A 466 -18.55 -17.85 -20.08
C GLU A 466 -19.65 -18.49 -19.21
N LYS A 467 -19.52 -19.77 -18.84
CA LYS A 467 -20.50 -20.44 -17.96
C LYS A 467 -20.59 -19.84 -16.56
N GLU A 468 -19.45 -19.52 -15.93
CA GLU A 468 -19.47 -18.86 -14.61
C GLU A 468 -20.07 -17.45 -14.71
N THR A 469 -19.77 -16.71 -15.79
CA THR A 469 -20.38 -15.42 -16.08
C THR A 469 -21.88 -15.54 -16.23
N GLU A 470 -22.37 -16.49 -17.04
CA GLU A 470 -23.80 -16.71 -17.26
C GLU A 470 -24.52 -17.03 -15.95
N LYS A 471 -23.99 -17.97 -15.17
CA LYS A 471 -24.55 -18.35 -13.87
C LYS A 471 -24.78 -17.13 -12.97
N TRP A 472 -23.78 -16.25 -12.85
CA TRP A 472 -23.91 -15.07 -12.01
C TRP A 472 -24.80 -13.99 -12.62
N ILE A 473 -24.83 -13.81 -13.95
CA ILE A 473 -25.79 -12.90 -14.60
C ILE A 473 -27.22 -13.35 -14.30
N ARG A 474 -27.53 -14.63 -14.48
CA ARG A 474 -28.87 -15.20 -14.20
C ARG A 474 -29.27 -15.02 -12.74
N TYR A 475 -28.36 -15.30 -11.81
CA TYR A 475 -28.61 -15.11 -10.39
C TYR A 475 -28.88 -13.64 -10.03
N GLN A 476 -28.09 -12.71 -10.57
CA GLN A 476 -28.30 -11.27 -10.35
C GLN A 476 -29.67 -10.80 -10.88
N GLU A 477 -30.11 -11.33 -12.03
CA GLU A 477 -31.46 -11.09 -12.57
C GLU A 477 -32.55 -11.64 -11.64
N GLU A 478 -32.39 -12.87 -11.16
CA GLU A 478 -33.32 -13.57 -10.27
C GLU A 478 -33.59 -12.80 -8.97
N ILE A 479 -32.53 -12.34 -8.29
CA ILE A 479 -32.70 -11.58 -7.05
C ILE A 479 -33.21 -10.15 -7.31
N GLY A 480 -33.02 -9.66 -8.54
CA GLY A 480 -33.56 -8.39 -9.01
C GLY A 480 -32.62 -7.19 -8.85
N LEU A 481 -31.29 -7.38 -8.99
CA LEU A 481 -30.34 -6.26 -9.06
C LEU A 481 -30.60 -5.37 -10.29
N ASP A 482 -30.34 -4.07 -10.21
CA ASP A 482 -30.70 -3.12 -11.29
C ASP A 482 -29.56 -2.95 -12.32
N VAL A 483 -28.31 -2.90 -11.84
CA VAL A 483 -27.11 -2.83 -12.68
C VAL A 483 -26.20 -4.01 -12.33
N LEU A 484 -25.85 -4.81 -13.34
CA LEU A 484 -25.18 -6.09 -13.17
C LEU A 484 -23.68 -6.00 -13.47
N VAL A 485 -22.93 -7.00 -13.01
CA VAL A 485 -21.50 -7.17 -13.29
C VAL A 485 -21.23 -8.59 -13.79
N HIS A 486 -20.16 -8.78 -14.58
CA HIS A 486 -19.79 -10.11 -15.09
C HIS A 486 -19.02 -10.97 -14.08
N GLY A 487 -18.47 -10.36 -13.02
CA GLY A 487 -17.85 -11.08 -11.90
C GLY A 487 -16.35 -11.36 -12.02
N GLU A 488 -15.69 -10.91 -13.09
CA GLU A 488 -14.22 -10.88 -13.25
C GLU A 488 -13.53 -12.25 -13.04
N PHE A 489 -14.16 -13.35 -13.48
CA PHE A 489 -13.61 -14.71 -13.35
C PHE A 489 -12.33 -14.91 -14.15
N GLU A 490 -12.13 -14.14 -15.22
CA GLU A 490 -10.93 -14.12 -16.05
C GLU A 490 -9.72 -13.48 -15.34
N ARG A 491 -9.94 -12.68 -14.29
CA ARG A 491 -8.91 -11.83 -13.67
C ARG A 491 -8.35 -12.39 -12.37
N THR A 492 -7.02 -12.44 -12.26
CA THR A 492 -6.34 -12.79 -11.01
C THR A 492 -6.08 -11.61 -10.10
N ASP A 493 -5.73 -10.47 -10.68
CA ASP A 493 -5.37 -9.25 -9.99
C ASP A 493 -5.73 -8.07 -10.88
N MET A 494 -6.19 -6.98 -10.26
CA MET A 494 -6.75 -5.84 -10.99
C MET A 494 -5.68 -4.95 -11.63
N VAL A 495 -4.39 -5.16 -11.37
CA VAL A 495 -3.31 -4.43 -12.04
C VAL A 495 -2.53 -5.37 -12.96
N GLU A 496 -2.25 -6.60 -12.52
CA GLU A 496 -1.58 -7.61 -13.35
C GLU A 496 -2.36 -7.85 -14.66
N TYR A 497 -3.68 -7.97 -14.59
CA TYR A 497 -4.52 -8.24 -15.76
C TYR A 497 -4.40 -7.19 -16.87
N PHE A 498 -4.38 -5.91 -16.52
CA PHE A 498 -4.24 -4.81 -17.48
C PHE A 498 -2.81 -4.69 -17.97
N GLY A 499 -1.82 -4.77 -17.07
CA GLY A 499 -0.42 -4.68 -17.45
C GLY A 499 -0.01 -5.77 -18.47
N GLU A 500 -0.56 -6.99 -18.38
CA GLU A 500 -0.29 -8.09 -19.32
C GLU A 500 -0.71 -7.74 -20.77
N ARG A 501 -1.57 -6.73 -20.93
CA ARG A 501 -2.18 -6.32 -22.20
C ARG A 501 -1.76 -4.91 -22.63
N LEU A 502 -0.81 -4.32 -21.92
CA LEU A 502 -0.24 -3.00 -22.22
C LEU A 502 1.24 -3.14 -22.59
N ALA A 503 1.70 -2.32 -23.54
CA ALA A 503 3.14 -2.15 -23.74
C ALA A 503 3.78 -1.47 -22.50
N GLY A 504 5.10 -1.62 -22.35
CA GLY A 504 5.84 -0.97 -21.27
C GLY A 504 5.79 -1.69 -19.92
N PHE A 505 5.02 -2.78 -19.81
CA PHE A 505 4.93 -3.63 -18.62
C PHE A 505 5.76 -4.91 -18.75
N SER A 506 6.34 -5.35 -17.63
CA SER A 506 6.97 -6.64 -17.46
C SER A 506 6.56 -7.27 -16.12
N PHE A 507 6.72 -8.57 -16.00
CA PHE A 507 6.21 -9.36 -14.88
C PHE A 507 7.28 -10.26 -14.30
N THR A 508 7.44 -10.17 -12.99
CA THR A 508 8.32 -11.08 -12.24
C THR A 508 7.59 -12.40 -11.95
N LYS A 509 8.35 -13.45 -11.65
CA LYS A 509 7.84 -14.73 -11.13
C LYS A 509 7.85 -14.75 -9.60
N ASN A 510 8.93 -14.28 -9.00
CA ASN A 510 9.23 -14.33 -7.58
C ASN A 510 9.43 -12.94 -6.95
N GLY A 511 9.11 -11.85 -7.67
CA GLY A 511 9.17 -10.46 -7.17
C GLY A 511 8.06 -10.11 -6.16
N TRP A 512 7.91 -10.93 -5.11
CA TRP A 512 6.91 -10.76 -4.06
C TRP A 512 7.33 -9.72 -3.02
N VAL A 513 6.36 -8.94 -2.53
CA VAL A 513 6.51 -7.97 -1.44
C VAL A 513 5.39 -8.21 -0.43
N GLN A 514 5.69 -8.11 0.86
CA GLN A 514 4.67 -8.20 1.90
C GLN A 514 3.73 -6.99 1.81
N SER A 515 2.41 -7.22 1.80
CA SER A 515 1.42 -6.13 1.86
C SER A 515 0.77 -6.04 3.23
N TYR A 516 0.23 -7.15 3.76
CA TYR A 516 -0.28 -7.19 5.13
C TYR A 516 -0.38 -8.62 5.63
N GLY A 517 -0.05 -8.85 6.90
CA GLY A 517 -0.01 -10.20 7.48
C GLY A 517 0.76 -11.15 6.57
N SER A 518 0.18 -12.33 6.30
CA SER A 518 0.75 -13.31 5.37
C SER A 518 0.49 -13.02 3.88
N ARG A 519 -0.27 -11.97 3.52
CA ARG A 519 -0.58 -11.64 2.12
C ARG A 519 0.58 -10.87 1.50
N CYS A 520 1.08 -11.41 0.40
CA CYS A 520 2.08 -10.76 -0.46
C CYS A 520 1.42 -10.33 -1.77
N VAL A 521 1.94 -9.25 -2.34
CA VAL A 521 1.64 -8.79 -3.69
C VAL A 521 2.86 -9.02 -4.58
N LYS A 522 2.66 -9.10 -5.88
CA LYS A 522 3.73 -9.22 -6.87
C LYS A 522 3.54 -8.10 -7.89
N PRO A 523 4.00 -6.88 -7.56
CA PRO A 523 3.73 -5.70 -8.40
C PRO A 523 4.28 -5.88 -9.81
N PRO A 524 3.54 -5.47 -10.85
CA PRO A 524 4.08 -5.39 -12.21
C PRO A 524 5.21 -4.36 -12.29
N VAL A 525 6.05 -4.46 -13.32
CA VAL A 525 7.17 -3.55 -13.56
C VAL A 525 6.85 -2.70 -14.78
N ILE A 526 6.66 -1.39 -14.58
CA ILE A 526 6.55 -0.44 -15.70
C ILE A 526 7.98 -0.04 -16.07
N TYR A 527 8.53 -0.68 -17.09
CA TYR A 527 9.91 -0.48 -17.53
C TYR A 527 10.06 0.39 -18.78
N GLY A 528 8.96 0.58 -19.52
CA GLY A 528 8.91 1.31 -20.78
C GLY A 528 7.76 2.32 -20.84
N ASP A 529 7.59 2.93 -22.01
CA ASP A 529 6.43 3.76 -22.34
C ASP A 529 5.18 2.89 -22.46
N VAL A 530 4.13 3.27 -21.73
CA VAL A 530 2.86 2.53 -21.72
C VAL A 530 2.04 2.87 -22.97
N ALA A 531 1.56 1.84 -23.66
CA ALA A 531 0.71 2.00 -24.84
C ALA A 531 -0.34 0.90 -24.93
N PHE A 532 -1.49 1.23 -25.50
CA PHE A 532 -2.51 0.27 -25.86
C PHE A 532 -2.02 -0.60 -27.03
N ILE A 533 -2.00 -1.93 -26.85
CA ILE A 533 -1.59 -2.87 -27.90
C ILE A 533 -2.75 -3.75 -28.38
N ASN A 534 -3.63 -4.19 -27.48
CA ASN A 534 -4.75 -5.07 -27.77
C ASN A 534 -5.94 -4.74 -26.86
N GLY A 535 -7.17 -5.08 -27.28
CA GLY A 535 -8.36 -4.95 -26.44
C GLY A 535 -8.27 -5.81 -25.19
N MET A 536 -8.77 -5.29 -24.06
CA MET A 536 -8.45 -5.87 -22.75
C MET A 536 -9.58 -6.65 -22.10
N THR A 537 -10.79 -6.10 -22.10
CA THR A 537 -11.95 -6.49 -21.27
C THR A 537 -13.24 -6.62 -22.08
N ILE A 538 -13.22 -6.18 -23.34
CA ILE A 538 -14.40 -6.09 -24.20
C ILE A 538 -15.08 -7.44 -24.39
N LYS A 539 -14.30 -8.53 -24.57
CA LYS A 539 -14.84 -9.85 -24.87
C LYS A 539 -15.80 -10.34 -23.78
N GLU A 540 -15.33 -10.34 -22.54
CA GLU A 540 -16.08 -10.82 -21.39
C GLU A 540 -17.26 -9.90 -21.06
N THR A 541 -17.05 -8.57 -21.18
CA THR A 541 -18.09 -7.58 -20.90
C THR A 541 -19.23 -7.67 -21.92
N VAL A 542 -18.92 -7.77 -23.21
CA VAL A 542 -19.93 -7.87 -24.29
C VAL A 542 -20.67 -9.19 -24.21
N TYR A 543 -19.98 -10.30 -23.89
CA TYR A 543 -20.65 -11.58 -23.65
C TYR A 543 -21.64 -11.46 -22.50
N ALA A 544 -21.24 -10.92 -21.34
CA ALA A 544 -22.13 -10.72 -20.20
C ALA A 544 -23.35 -9.84 -20.54
N GLN A 545 -23.13 -8.72 -21.26
CA GLN A 545 -24.21 -7.85 -21.71
C GLN A 545 -25.17 -8.55 -22.69
N SER A 546 -24.69 -9.50 -23.50
CA SER A 546 -25.53 -10.25 -24.44
C SER A 546 -26.52 -11.20 -23.76
N LEU A 547 -26.29 -11.55 -22.49
CA LEU A 547 -27.11 -12.50 -21.75
C LEU A 547 -28.35 -11.85 -21.10
N THR A 548 -28.40 -10.52 -20.99
CA THR A 548 -29.44 -9.79 -20.25
C THR A 548 -29.85 -8.50 -20.95
N GLU A 549 -31.09 -8.07 -20.74
CA GLU A 549 -31.56 -6.73 -21.15
C GLU A 549 -31.22 -5.64 -20.13
N LYS A 550 -30.79 -6.02 -18.91
CA LYS A 550 -30.30 -5.07 -17.91
C LYS A 550 -28.91 -4.55 -18.28
N VAL A 551 -28.53 -3.44 -17.67
CA VAL A 551 -27.23 -2.81 -17.91
C VAL A 551 -26.14 -3.61 -17.20
N VAL A 552 -25.09 -3.98 -17.93
CA VAL A 552 -23.87 -4.60 -17.38
C VAL A 552 -22.74 -3.57 -17.34
N LYS A 553 -22.00 -3.51 -16.23
CA LYS A 553 -20.84 -2.62 -16.09
C LYS A 553 -19.64 -3.13 -16.88
N GLY A 554 -18.97 -2.25 -17.62
CA GLY A 554 -17.57 -2.44 -18.01
C GLY A 554 -16.67 -2.15 -16.82
N MET A 555 -15.66 -2.98 -16.57
CA MET A 555 -14.82 -2.89 -15.36
C MET A 555 -13.37 -2.63 -15.71
N LEU A 556 -12.82 -1.49 -15.28
CA LEU A 556 -11.41 -1.13 -15.43
C LEU A 556 -10.78 -0.70 -14.12
N THR A 557 -9.46 -0.87 -14.04
CA THR A 557 -8.64 -0.22 -13.01
C THR A 557 -8.13 1.10 -13.55
N GLY A 558 -8.23 2.16 -12.74
CA GLY A 558 -7.81 3.49 -13.11
C GLY A 558 -6.28 3.65 -13.25
N PRO A 559 -5.84 4.69 -13.97
CA PRO A 559 -4.43 4.92 -14.27
C PRO A 559 -3.56 5.18 -13.04
N VAL A 560 -4.10 5.81 -11.99
CA VAL A 560 -3.34 6.12 -10.77
C VAL A 560 -3.10 4.85 -9.95
N THR A 561 -4.07 3.94 -9.92
CA THR A 561 -3.94 2.64 -9.25
C THR A 561 -3.00 1.71 -9.98
N ILE A 562 -3.10 1.61 -11.30
CA ILE A 562 -2.14 0.84 -12.09
C ILE A 562 -0.71 1.34 -11.85
N LEU A 563 -0.52 2.65 -11.73
CA LEU A 563 0.77 3.27 -11.41
C LEU A 563 1.24 2.96 -9.97
N ASN A 564 0.38 3.19 -8.96
CA ASN A 564 0.75 3.09 -7.55
C ASN A 564 0.98 1.64 -7.08
N TRP A 565 0.34 0.66 -7.72
CA TRP A 565 0.52 -0.77 -7.42
C TRP A 565 1.49 -1.47 -8.38
N SER A 566 2.26 -0.71 -9.15
CA SER A 566 3.38 -1.20 -9.96
C SER A 566 4.72 -0.64 -9.45
N PHE A 567 5.80 -1.34 -9.72
CA PHE A 567 7.14 -0.76 -9.69
C PHE A 567 7.33 0.13 -10.92
N VAL A 568 7.32 1.44 -10.69
CA VAL A 568 7.36 2.47 -11.74
C VAL A 568 8.81 2.80 -12.09
N ARG A 569 9.12 2.93 -13.39
CA ARG A 569 10.39 3.49 -13.88
C ARG A 569 10.74 4.82 -13.19
N ASN A 570 12.02 5.02 -12.94
CA ASN A 570 12.55 6.13 -12.14
C ASN A 570 13.29 7.20 -12.97
N ASP A 571 13.17 7.16 -14.29
CA ASP A 571 13.84 8.07 -15.24
C ASP A 571 12.92 9.19 -15.79
N ILE A 572 11.61 9.12 -15.54
CA ILE A 572 10.65 10.18 -15.87
C ILE A 572 9.66 10.38 -14.71
N PRO A 573 8.99 11.55 -14.62
CA PRO A 573 8.02 11.81 -13.56
C PRO A 573 6.83 10.83 -13.58
N ARG A 574 6.34 10.46 -12.38
CA ARG A 574 5.16 9.59 -12.19
C ARG A 574 3.93 10.09 -12.96
N LYS A 575 3.70 11.41 -12.99
CA LYS A 575 2.66 12.07 -13.79
C LYS A 575 2.68 11.61 -15.25
N GLU A 576 3.86 11.58 -15.86
CA GLU A 576 3.99 11.27 -17.28
C GLU A 576 3.66 9.81 -17.56
N VAL A 577 4.10 8.90 -16.70
CA VAL A 577 3.72 7.48 -16.78
C VAL A 577 2.20 7.32 -16.59
N SER A 578 1.61 8.05 -15.64
CA SER A 578 0.17 8.02 -15.41
C SER A 578 -0.63 8.46 -16.64
N TYR A 579 -0.18 9.48 -17.36
CA TYR A 579 -0.83 9.95 -18.59
C TYR A 579 -0.72 8.92 -19.73
N GLN A 580 0.40 8.20 -19.82
CA GLN A 580 0.54 7.10 -20.77
C GLN A 580 -0.47 5.98 -20.48
N ILE A 581 -0.64 5.62 -19.20
CA ILE A 581 -1.65 4.62 -18.79
C ILE A 581 -3.06 5.13 -19.10
N ALA A 582 -3.36 6.39 -18.77
CA ALA A 582 -4.68 7.00 -19.01
C ALA A 582 -5.06 6.99 -20.50
N LEU A 583 -4.14 7.36 -21.39
CA LEU A 583 -4.34 7.30 -22.84
C LEU A 583 -4.62 5.86 -23.32
N ALA A 584 -3.92 4.87 -22.76
CA ALA A 584 -4.16 3.48 -23.12
C ALA A 584 -5.53 2.98 -22.63
N LEU A 585 -5.95 3.38 -21.43
CA LEU A 585 -7.28 3.06 -20.89
C LEU A 585 -8.40 3.78 -21.64
N ARG A 586 -8.19 5.02 -22.08
CA ARG A 586 -9.15 5.77 -22.91
C ARG A 586 -9.55 4.98 -24.15
N HIS A 587 -8.59 4.36 -24.83
CA HIS A 587 -8.88 3.50 -25.99
C HIS A 587 -9.76 2.29 -25.62
N GLU A 588 -9.56 1.67 -24.46
CA GLU A 588 -10.40 0.56 -24.01
C GLU A 588 -11.82 1.03 -23.66
N ILE A 589 -11.94 2.19 -23.02
CA ILE A 589 -13.22 2.81 -22.64
C ILE A 589 -14.05 3.17 -23.88
N GLU A 590 -13.44 3.80 -24.88
CA GLU A 590 -14.09 4.13 -26.16
C GLU A 590 -14.57 2.86 -26.90
N ARG A 591 -13.83 1.76 -26.76
CA ARG A 591 -14.20 0.47 -27.34
C ARG A 591 -15.34 -0.22 -26.59
N LEU A 592 -15.36 -0.14 -25.26
CA LEU A 592 -16.49 -0.63 -24.46
C LEU A 592 -17.77 0.15 -24.81
N GLU A 593 -17.69 1.48 -24.88
CA GLU A 593 -18.84 2.32 -25.22
C GLU A 593 -19.36 2.03 -26.63
N SER A 594 -18.48 1.95 -27.62
CA SER A 594 -18.85 1.61 -29.00
C SER A 594 -19.40 0.18 -29.16
N SER A 595 -19.12 -0.70 -28.20
CA SER A 595 -19.71 -2.05 -28.12
C SER A 595 -21.06 -2.09 -27.39
N GLY A 596 -21.62 -0.93 -27.03
CA GLY A 596 -22.94 -0.79 -26.43
C GLY A 596 -22.96 -0.79 -24.90
N ILE A 597 -21.80 -0.78 -24.23
CA ILE A 597 -21.72 -0.69 -22.78
C ILE A 597 -22.00 0.75 -22.35
N ARG A 598 -22.97 0.94 -21.45
CA ARG A 598 -23.46 2.28 -21.03
C ARG A 598 -23.10 2.68 -19.60
N VAL A 599 -22.58 1.75 -18.81
CA VAL A 599 -22.00 2.03 -17.49
C VAL A 599 -20.59 1.45 -17.50
N ILE A 600 -19.60 2.31 -17.28
CA ILE A 600 -18.18 1.93 -17.26
C ILE A 600 -17.63 2.36 -15.90
N GLN A 601 -17.17 1.38 -15.13
CA GLN A 601 -16.57 1.59 -13.83
C GLN A 601 -15.04 1.59 -13.97
N VAL A 602 -14.42 2.65 -13.47
CA VAL A 602 -12.96 2.85 -13.44
C VAL A 602 -12.54 3.07 -11.99
N ASP A 603 -11.93 2.06 -11.38
CA ASP A 603 -11.69 2.07 -9.93
C ASP A 603 -10.32 2.66 -9.59
N GLU A 604 -10.30 3.57 -8.60
CA GLU A 604 -9.08 4.21 -8.11
C GLU A 604 -8.82 3.97 -6.62
N PRO A 605 -8.73 2.70 -6.17
CA PRO A 605 -8.49 2.38 -4.77
C PRO A 605 -7.12 2.81 -4.27
N ALA A 606 -6.17 3.20 -5.13
CA ALA A 606 -4.86 3.69 -4.71
C ALA A 606 -4.68 5.21 -4.89
N LEU A 607 -5.75 5.97 -5.12
CA LEU A 607 -5.68 7.44 -5.24
C LEU A 607 -5.11 8.07 -3.96
N ARG A 608 -5.63 7.71 -2.78
CA ARG A 608 -5.13 8.25 -1.52
C ARG A 608 -3.76 7.68 -1.16
N GLU A 609 -3.51 6.41 -1.49
CA GLU A 609 -2.22 5.74 -1.24
C GLU A 609 -1.01 6.44 -1.89
N GLY A 610 -1.22 7.13 -3.01
CA GLY A 610 -0.17 7.88 -3.70
C GLY A 610 0.12 9.26 -3.12
N MET A 611 -0.66 9.73 -2.15
CA MET A 611 -0.51 11.08 -1.60
C MET A 611 0.87 11.26 -0.93
N PRO A 612 1.55 12.40 -1.16
CA PRO A 612 2.73 12.78 -0.40
C PRO A 612 2.45 12.83 1.11
N LEU A 613 3.48 12.67 1.93
CA LEU A 613 3.31 12.72 3.39
C LEU A 613 3.00 14.12 3.90
N LYS A 614 3.44 15.15 3.19
CA LYS A 614 3.24 16.55 3.56
C LYS A 614 2.07 17.14 2.80
N GLU A 615 1.18 17.77 3.53
CA GLU A 615 -0.03 18.42 3.00
C GLU A 615 0.29 19.46 1.91
N LYS A 616 1.37 20.23 2.06
CA LYS A 616 1.80 21.24 1.08
C LYS A 616 2.06 20.67 -0.33
N ASP A 617 2.33 19.38 -0.43
CA ASP A 617 2.65 18.70 -1.70
C ASP A 617 1.42 17.96 -2.28
N TRP A 618 0.28 17.95 -1.55
CA TRP A 618 -0.94 17.26 -1.96
C TRP A 618 -1.55 17.84 -3.24
N ASP A 619 -1.64 19.15 -3.36
CA ASP A 619 -2.25 19.82 -4.52
C ASP A 619 -1.59 19.40 -5.84
N ALA A 620 -0.25 19.34 -5.84
CA ALA A 620 0.51 18.94 -7.01
C ALA A 620 0.20 17.49 -7.40
N TYR A 621 0.10 16.59 -6.41
CA TYR A 621 -0.28 15.19 -6.62
C TYR A 621 -1.72 15.03 -7.13
N ILE A 622 -2.68 15.61 -6.41
CA ILE A 622 -4.11 15.52 -6.69
C ILE A 622 -4.39 16.05 -8.09
N THR A 623 -3.78 17.18 -8.47
CA THR A 623 -3.97 17.78 -9.80
C THR A 623 -3.70 16.79 -10.92
N TRP A 624 -2.52 16.15 -10.94
CA TRP A 624 -2.21 15.23 -12.03
C TRP A 624 -2.93 13.89 -11.89
N ALA A 625 -3.21 13.43 -10.67
CA ALA A 625 -3.94 12.18 -10.44
C ALA A 625 -5.38 12.26 -10.96
N VAL A 626 -6.07 13.37 -10.66
CA VAL A 626 -7.41 13.69 -11.19
C VAL A 626 -7.35 13.85 -12.72
N GLN A 627 -6.36 14.59 -13.23
CA GLN A 627 -6.19 14.75 -14.68
C GLN A 627 -5.97 13.40 -15.38
N SER A 628 -5.23 12.45 -14.80
CA SER A 628 -5.08 11.11 -15.36
C SER A 628 -6.42 10.37 -15.45
N PHE A 629 -7.24 10.42 -14.39
CA PHE A 629 -8.56 9.79 -14.39
C PHE A 629 -9.49 10.42 -15.45
N LEU A 630 -9.53 11.75 -15.49
CA LEU A 630 -10.32 12.50 -16.48
C LEU A 630 -9.85 12.20 -17.91
N LEU A 631 -8.54 12.14 -18.14
CA LEU A 631 -7.98 11.81 -19.45
C LEU A 631 -8.42 10.43 -19.94
N ALA A 632 -8.57 9.46 -19.03
CA ALA A 632 -9.06 8.13 -19.38
C ALA A 632 -10.56 8.13 -19.69
N THR A 633 -11.35 8.93 -18.98
CA THR A 633 -12.82 8.77 -18.91
C THR A 633 -13.63 9.83 -19.66
N SER A 634 -13.03 10.97 -20.01
CA SER A 634 -13.76 12.14 -20.51
C SER A 634 -14.29 12.01 -21.94
N SER A 635 -13.84 11.03 -22.72
CA SER A 635 -14.26 10.87 -24.12
C SER A 635 -15.64 10.25 -24.31
N VAL A 636 -16.24 9.69 -23.26
CA VAL A 636 -17.54 9.02 -23.34
C VAL A 636 -18.70 10.01 -23.57
N ALA A 637 -19.72 9.54 -24.29
CA ALA A 637 -20.95 10.28 -24.53
C ALA A 637 -21.67 10.65 -23.22
N ASN A 638 -22.53 11.67 -23.24
CA ASN A 638 -23.19 12.16 -22.03
C ASN A 638 -24.18 11.15 -21.44
N GLU A 639 -24.71 10.26 -22.28
CA GLU A 639 -25.61 9.16 -21.92
C GLU A 639 -24.88 8.00 -21.21
N THR A 640 -23.56 7.91 -21.35
CA THR A 640 -22.73 6.89 -20.68
C THR A 640 -22.36 7.37 -19.28
N GLN A 641 -22.54 6.49 -18.30
CA GLN A 641 -22.14 6.73 -16.92
C GLN A 641 -20.72 6.22 -16.66
N ILE A 642 -19.91 7.08 -16.04
CA ILE A 642 -18.65 6.71 -15.41
C ILE A 642 -18.89 6.46 -13.93
N HIS A 643 -18.60 5.23 -13.49
CA HIS A 643 -18.59 4.86 -12.07
C HIS A 643 -17.14 4.83 -11.58
N THR A 644 -16.92 5.08 -10.30
CA THR A 644 -15.63 4.81 -9.66
C THR A 644 -15.82 4.28 -8.25
N HIS A 645 -15.05 3.25 -7.90
CA HIS A 645 -14.99 2.73 -6.55
C HIS A 645 -13.69 3.15 -5.84
N MET A 646 -13.82 3.48 -4.56
CA MET A 646 -12.70 3.83 -3.68
C MET A 646 -12.77 3.05 -2.36
N CYS A 647 -11.67 2.37 -2.02
CA CYS A 647 -11.54 1.50 -0.84
C CYS A 647 -11.09 2.25 0.43
N TYR A 648 -11.73 3.37 0.74
CA TYR A 648 -11.43 4.14 1.96
C TYR A 648 -12.71 4.43 2.72
N SER A 649 -12.57 4.71 4.02
CA SER A 649 -13.66 5.13 4.90
C SER A 649 -13.50 6.55 5.43
N ASN A 650 -12.29 7.12 5.39
CA ASN A 650 -12.00 8.49 5.82
C ASN A 650 -11.62 9.35 4.60
N PHE A 651 -12.45 10.36 4.34
CA PHE A 651 -12.43 11.15 3.10
C PHE A 651 -12.20 12.64 3.30
N GLU A 652 -12.11 13.13 4.54
CA GLU A 652 -12.10 14.57 4.83
C GLU A 652 -11.03 15.31 3.99
N ASP A 653 -9.85 14.71 3.88
CA ASP A 653 -8.69 15.26 3.17
C ASP A 653 -8.77 15.16 1.62
N ILE A 654 -9.72 14.40 1.06
CA ILE A 654 -9.77 14.11 -0.39
C ILE A 654 -11.13 14.34 -1.04
N VAL A 655 -12.13 14.89 -0.33
CA VAL A 655 -13.48 15.13 -0.87
C VAL A 655 -13.43 15.96 -2.16
N ASP A 656 -12.60 17.00 -2.19
CA ASP A 656 -12.50 17.88 -3.37
C ASP A 656 -11.79 17.18 -4.54
N ALA A 657 -10.81 16.33 -4.27
CA ALA A 657 -10.21 15.48 -5.30
C ALA A 657 -11.27 14.55 -5.93
N ILE A 658 -12.13 13.95 -5.11
CA ILE A 658 -13.22 13.07 -5.56
C ILE A 658 -14.24 13.80 -6.41
N ARG A 659 -14.63 15.02 -6.01
CA ARG A 659 -15.51 15.88 -6.81
C ARG A 659 -14.90 16.19 -8.17
N ALA A 660 -13.59 16.45 -8.18
CA ALA A 660 -12.82 16.80 -9.37
C ALA A 660 -12.63 15.62 -10.34
N LEU A 661 -12.77 14.36 -9.90
CA LEU A 661 -12.79 13.19 -10.80
C LEU A 661 -13.94 13.23 -11.83
N ASP A 662 -14.98 14.02 -11.56
CA ASP A 662 -16.19 14.13 -12.39
C ASP A 662 -16.86 12.79 -12.77
N ALA A 663 -16.71 11.77 -11.91
CA ALA A 663 -17.46 10.53 -12.02
C ALA A 663 -18.96 10.80 -11.81
N ASP A 664 -19.79 10.08 -12.57
CA ASP A 664 -21.24 10.21 -12.49
C ASP A 664 -21.80 9.51 -11.23
N VAL A 665 -21.15 8.41 -10.81
CA VAL A 665 -21.47 7.68 -9.59
C VAL A 665 -20.18 7.24 -8.88
N ILE A 666 -20.10 7.47 -7.57
CA ILE A 666 -19.03 6.94 -6.72
C ILE A 666 -19.57 5.88 -5.78
N SER A 667 -18.76 4.88 -5.45
CA SER A 667 -19.06 3.88 -4.42
C SER A 667 -17.94 3.81 -3.40
N ILE A 668 -18.31 3.82 -2.11
CA ILE A 668 -17.38 4.01 -0.99
C ILE A 668 -17.60 2.92 0.07
N GLU A 669 -16.50 2.47 0.69
CA GLU A 669 -16.53 1.58 1.86
C GLU A 669 -16.96 2.34 3.12
N THR A 670 -18.04 1.90 3.77
CA THR A 670 -18.58 2.59 4.96
C THR A 670 -19.01 1.68 6.10
N SER A 671 -19.23 0.38 5.88
CA SER A 671 -19.86 -0.45 6.92
C SER A 671 -19.03 -0.60 8.21
N ARG A 672 -17.71 -0.34 8.14
CA ARG A 672 -16.77 -0.42 9.26
C ARG A 672 -16.43 0.91 9.93
N SER A 673 -16.85 2.04 9.36
CA SER A 673 -16.40 3.37 9.79
C SER A 673 -17.13 3.93 11.02
N HIS A 674 -17.97 3.11 11.68
CA HIS A 674 -18.79 3.52 12.83
C HIS A 674 -19.61 4.82 12.64
N GLY A 675 -19.86 5.25 11.40
CA GLY A 675 -20.66 6.44 11.07
C GLY A 675 -19.84 7.72 10.84
N GLU A 676 -18.52 7.69 10.98
CA GLU A 676 -17.65 8.88 10.81
C GLU A 676 -17.90 9.61 9.48
N PHE A 677 -18.04 8.86 8.37
CA PHE A 677 -18.27 9.47 7.06
C PHE A 677 -19.68 10.07 6.87
N ILE A 678 -20.70 9.44 7.48
CA ILE A 678 -22.07 9.98 7.45
C ILE A 678 -22.08 11.34 8.15
N ASP A 679 -21.31 11.49 9.23
CA ASP A 679 -21.17 12.77 9.92
C ASP A 679 -20.46 13.83 9.06
N THR A 680 -19.42 13.47 8.29
CA THR A 680 -18.82 14.39 7.31
C THR A 680 -19.85 14.87 6.28
N LEU A 681 -20.71 13.98 5.77
CA LEU A 681 -21.73 14.32 4.77
C LEU A 681 -22.86 15.21 5.33
N LYS A 682 -23.12 15.21 6.64
CA LYS A 682 -24.05 16.18 7.27
C LYS A 682 -23.60 17.63 7.10
N HIS A 683 -22.29 17.85 7.02
CA HIS A 683 -21.70 19.18 6.86
C HIS A 683 -21.35 19.50 5.41
N THR A 684 -21.15 18.47 4.59
CA THR A 684 -20.67 18.59 3.21
C THR A 684 -21.49 17.70 2.28
N THR A 685 -22.55 18.26 1.69
CA THR A 685 -23.40 17.50 0.75
C THR A 685 -22.61 17.11 -0.51
N TYR A 686 -22.81 15.87 -0.96
CA TYR A 686 -22.29 15.37 -2.24
C TYR A 686 -23.37 15.46 -3.32
N GLU A 687 -23.05 16.09 -4.45
CA GLU A 687 -24.06 16.52 -5.45
C GLU A 687 -24.24 15.54 -6.61
N LYS A 688 -23.48 14.44 -6.64
CA LYS A 688 -23.50 13.42 -7.70
C LYS A 688 -23.95 12.05 -7.18
N GLY A 689 -23.98 11.05 -8.04
CA GLY A 689 -24.32 9.68 -7.64
C GLY A 689 -23.38 9.16 -6.55
N ILE A 690 -23.93 8.60 -5.47
CA ILE A 690 -23.14 8.08 -4.34
C ILE A 690 -23.75 6.80 -3.79
N GLY A 691 -22.91 5.79 -3.56
CA GLY A 691 -23.28 4.54 -2.91
C GLY A 691 -22.43 4.27 -1.68
N LEU A 692 -23.06 4.31 -0.51
CA LEU A 692 -22.42 3.98 0.76
C LEU A 692 -22.60 2.48 1.03
N GLY A 693 -21.51 1.75 1.19
CA GLY A 693 -21.53 0.30 1.33
C GLY A 693 -22.36 -0.19 2.52
N VAL A 694 -23.38 -1.01 2.25
CA VAL A 694 -24.32 -1.54 3.26
C VAL A 694 -23.97 -2.95 3.75
N TYR A 695 -22.93 -3.56 3.18
CA TYR A 695 -22.48 -4.92 3.48
C TYR A 695 -20.96 -4.93 3.66
N ASP A 696 -20.50 -5.23 4.88
CA ASP A 696 -19.09 -5.51 5.21
C ASP A 696 -18.61 -6.77 4.50
N ILE A 697 -18.02 -6.58 3.33
CA ILE A 697 -17.50 -7.69 2.55
C ILE A 697 -16.25 -8.29 3.15
N HIS A 698 -15.64 -7.76 4.22
CA HIS A 698 -14.41 -8.30 4.83
C HIS A 698 -14.70 -9.23 6.02
N SER A 699 -15.97 -9.37 6.39
CA SER A 699 -16.45 -10.32 7.39
C SER A 699 -17.14 -11.51 6.72
N PRO A 700 -16.98 -12.75 7.21
CA PRO A 700 -17.78 -13.89 6.76
C PRO A 700 -19.21 -13.86 7.32
N ARG A 701 -19.56 -12.88 8.17
CA ARG A 701 -20.90 -12.72 8.74
C ARG A 701 -21.88 -12.22 7.68
N VAL A 702 -23.01 -12.90 7.54
CA VAL A 702 -24.13 -12.44 6.70
C VAL A 702 -24.96 -11.41 7.47
N PRO A 703 -25.04 -10.14 7.05
CA PRO A 703 -25.89 -9.14 7.71
C PRO A 703 -27.37 -9.45 7.45
N SER A 704 -28.22 -9.11 8.41
CA SER A 704 -29.67 -9.18 8.24
C SER A 704 -30.19 -8.06 7.33
N LYS A 705 -31.37 -8.26 6.74
CA LYS A 705 -32.09 -7.23 5.98
C LYS A 705 -32.27 -5.94 6.79
N ASP A 706 -32.65 -6.05 8.06
CA ASP A 706 -32.94 -4.88 8.90
C ASP A 706 -31.67 -4.08 9.23
N GLU A 707 -30.52 -4.75 9.40
CA GLU A 707 -29.23 -4.06 9.55
C GLU A 707 -28.87 -3.25 8.29
N MET A 708 -29.03 -3.84 7.11
CA MET A 708 -28.77 -3.15 5.84
C MET A 708 -29.76 -2.00 5.62
N TYR A 709 -31.05 -2.22 5.92
CA TYR A 709 -32.09 -1.19 5.81
C TYR A 709 -31.79 0.00 6.70
N LYS A 710 -31.31 -0.21 7.92
CA LYS A 710 -30.93 0.87 8.82
C LYS A 710 -29.80 1.73 8.26
N ILE A 711 -28.80 1.11 7.62
CA ILE A 711 -27.72 1.87 6.95
C ILE A 711 -28.29 2.69 5.79
N VAL A 712 -29.20 2.12 5.00
CA VAL A 712 -29.91 2.86 3.93
C VAL A 712 -30.68 4.05 4.50
N GLU A 713 -31.45 3.86 5.57
CA GLU A 713 -32.21 4.93 6.24
C GLU A 713 -31.30 6.07 6.70
N GLN A 714 -30.21 5.74 7.41
CA GLN A 714 -29.21 6.72 7.87
C GLN A 714 -28.54 7.45 6.70
N SER A 715 -28.27 6.75 5.60
CA SER A 715 -27.67 7.36 4.41
C SER A 715 -28.62 8.36 3.73
N LEU A 716 -29.92 8.08 3.73
CA LEU A 716 -30.94 8.97 3.15
C LEU A 716 -31.21 10.22 4.00
N GLU A 717 -30.71 10.29 5.25
CA GLU A 717 -30.72 11.53 6.03
C GLU A 717 -29.72 12.57 5.50
N VAL A 718 -28.67 12.12 4.79
CA VAL A 718 -27.56 12.97 4.33
C VAL A 718 -27.37 13.01 2.80
N CYS A 719 -27.93 12.04 2.08
CA CYS A 719 -27.84 11.93 0.63
C CYS A 719 -29.21 12.14 -0.04
N ASP A 720 -29.24 12.83 -1.18
CA ASP A 720 -30.46 12.93 -1.99
C ASP A 720 -30.87 11.53 -2.51
N PRO A 721 -32.10 11.05 -2.22
CA PRO A 721 -32.58 9.76 -2.71
C PRO A 721 -32.51 9.58 -4.23
N LYS A 722 -32.51 10.67 -5.00
CA LYS A 722 -32.33 10.68 -6.45
C LYS A 722 -30.94 10.21 -6.87
N TYR A 723 -29.91 10.47 -6.06
CA TYR A 723 -28.52 10.16 -6.36
C TYR A 723 -27.96 8.99 -5.56
N PHE A 724 -28.70 8.46 -4.59
CA PHE A 724 -28.22 7.37 -3.74
C PHE A 724 -28.29 6.00 -4.41
N TRP A 725 -27.21 5.23 -4.32
CA TRP A 725 -27.08 3.84 -4.79
C TRP A 725 -26.94 2.87 -3.61
N ILE A 726 -27.38 1.63 -3.79
CA ILE A 726 -27.25 0.57 -2.79
C ILE A 726 -26.30 -0.51 -3.33
N ASN A 727 -25.17 -0.69 -2.64
CA ASN A 727 -24.12 -1.63 -3.00
C ASN A 727 -23.41 -2.19 -1.76
N PRO A 728 -22.66 -3.30 -1.88
CA PRO A 728 -21.70 -3.73 -0.86
C PRO A 728 -20.53 -2.76 -0.72
N ASP A 729 -19.72 -2.92 0.33
CA ASP A 729 -18.51 -2.11 0.55
C ASP A 729 -17.51 -2.23 -0.62
N CYS A 730 -17.19 -3.45 -1.08
CA CYS A 730 -16.21 -3.70 -2.13
C CYS A 730 -16.59 -4.95 -2.95
N GLY A 731 -15.69 -5.42 -3.82
CA GLY A 731 -15.84 -6.65 -4.58
C GLY A 731 -15.93 -7.90 -3.70
N LEU A 732 -16.66 -8.92 -4.19
CA LEU A 732 -17.01 -10.13 -3.42
C LEU A 732 -16.02 -11.29 -3.62
N LYS A 733 -14.87 -11.03 -4.26
CA LYS A 733 -13.81 -12.00 -4.59
C LYS A 733 -13.39 -12.92 -3.44
N THR A 734 -13.32 -12.37 -2.23
CA THR A 734 -12.77 -13.05 -1.05
C THR A 734 -13.83 -13.76 -0.20
N ARG A 735 -15.11 -13.58 -0.53
CA ARG A 735 -16.24 -14.22 0.16
C ARG A 735 -16.61 -15.54 -0.49
N ARG A 736 -17.39 -16.34 0.23
CA ARG A 736 -17.88 -17.63 -0.24
C ARG A 736 -19.32 -17.52 -0.71
N THR A 737 -19.74 -18.39 -1.62
CA THR A 737 -21.07 -18.35 -2.22
C THR A 737 -22.18 -18.42 -1.16
N GLU A 738 -21.99 -19.24 -0.12
CA GLU A 738 -22.91 -19.38 1.01
C GLU A 738 -23.04 -18.11 1.88
N GLU A 739 -22.08 -17.18 1.79
CA GLU A 739 -22.11 -15.87 2.46
C GLU A 739 -22.74 -14.82 1.54
N VAL A 740 -22.34 -14.82 0.26
CA VAL A 740 -22.72 -13.80 -0.73
C VAL A 740 -24.20 -13.85 -1.11
N ILE A 741 -24.73 -15.04 -1.40
CA ILE A 741 -26.10 -15.21 -1.87
C ILE A 741 -27.10 -14.58 -0.90
N PRO A 742 -27.18 -15.00 0.38
CA PRO A 742 -28.16 -14.46 1.31
C PRO A 742 -27.92 -12.96 1.61
N ALA A 743 -26.67 -12.50 1.64
CA ALA A 743 -26.37 -11.08 1.85
C ALA A 743 -26.93 -10.20 0.71
N LEU A 744 -26.79 -10.62 -0.55
CA LEU A 744 -27.32 -9.87 -1.70
C LEU A 744 -28.85 -9.91 -1.77
N GLU A 745 -29.48 -11.03 -1.41
CA GLU A 745 -30.93 -11.13 -1.30
C GLU A 745 -31.47 -10.15 -0.23
N HIS A 746 -30.85 -10.10 0.94
CA HIS A 746 -31.19 -9.14 2.00
C HIS A 746 -31.01 -7.69 1.53
N MET A 747 -29.92 -7.39 0.82
CA MET A 747 -29.64 -6.05 0.30
C MET A 747 -30.71 -5.59 -0.70
N VAL A 748 -31.08 -6.45 -1.65
CA VAL A 748 -32.12 -6.12 -2.63
C VAL A 748 -33.49 -5.97 -1.97
N GLN A 749 -33.80 -6.78 -0.95
CA GLN A 749 -35.04 -6.63 -0.20
C GLN A 749 -35.07 -5.33 0.60
N ALA A 750 -33.97 -4.94 1.26
CA ALA A 750 -33.86 -3.66 1.95
C ALA A 750 -34.09 -2.48 0.98
N ALA A 751 -33.54 -2.54 -0.24
CA ALA A 751 -33.78 -1.53 -1.27
C ALA A 751 -35.27 -1.45 -1.69
N LYS A 752 -35.94 -2.59 -1.86
CA LYS A 752 -37.38 -2.65 -2.18
C LYS A 752 -38.24 -2.04 -1.08
N ASP A 753 -37.90 -2.31 0.18
CA ASP A 753 -38.58 -1.76 1.35
C ASP A 753 -38.39 -0.22 1.39
N ALA A 754 -37.17 0.28 1.16
CA ALA A 754 -36.87 1.72 1.14
C ALA A 754 -37.59 2.46 0.00
N ARG A 755 -37.62 1.88 -1.21
CA ARG A 755 -38.36 2.44 -2.36
C ARG A 755 -39.86 2.55 -2.08
N SER A 756 -40.44 1.59 -1.37
CA SER A 756 -41.87 1.59 -1.05
C SER A 756 -42.23 2.71 -0.08
N LEU A 757 -41.35 3.00 0.89
CA LEU A 757 -41.51 4.11 1.82
C LEU A 757 -41.45 5.46 1.09
N LEU A 758 -40.46 5.66 0.21
CA LEU A 758 -40.30 6.91 -0.56
C LEU A 758 -41.49 7.20 -1.47
N LYS A 759 -42.08 6.16 -2.09
CA LYS A 759 -43.31 6.30 -2.90
C LYS A 759 -44.56 6.65 -2.09
N THR A 760 -44.56 6.36 -0.78
CA THR A 760 -45.69 6.66 0.11
C THR A 760 -45.61 8.08 0.66
N ASN A 761 -44.41 8.66 0.71
CA ASN A 761 -44.13 10.00 1.22
C ASN A 761 -44.04 11.10 0.14
N ALA A 762 -44.02 10.72 -1.15
CA ALA A 762 -44.07 11.61 -2.31
C ALA A 762 -45.51 11.74 -2.84
#